data_AF-A0AAU5P0B1-F1
#
_entry.id   AF-A0AAU5P0B1-F1
#
_cell.length_a   1.000
_cell.length_b   1.000
_cell.length_c   1.000
_cell.angle_alpha   90.00
_cell.angle_beta   90.00
_cell.angle_gamma   90.00
#
_symmetry.space_group_name_H-M   'P 1'
#
loop_
_entity.id
_entity.type
_entity.pdbx_description
1 polymer ?
#
loop_
_entity_poly.entity_id
_entity_poly.type
_entity_poly.pdbx_seq_one_letter_code
_entity_poly.pdbx_strand_id
1 'polypeptide(L)'
;MALTFTDLVEVDLGKLGTAVSDWKKTVDRLKTSAENAHKGMQAKSDSAQWAGVNATVTREFIAKTAKEVSDLHAEANSIYQVLADGHPELVSLQKQVKDAAGKDASALGVRVNDIGDGKVVCIFPHIRGDTDERTQEQLDAKRELENRINRILSHAAEIDASVARALRMSHGDDAHNAGHSTYESLNDAQAERALELARKGDKMSDAELQEFNRLMRFNGREKDGEFATEFYKGLGGPEKTLEFYAEMSIDGTDPDASKVRLNAMKDLQQNMGFALANATDPDTKSHLPASWGDEFRRLGTQQIGWEKGQWNKPYGYQVLGGLLRYGNYDPRFLDPIAEHVTQLHKKDPYFFLNNKAMGQEDIYGFNPSGRMGSGNDPLNSVLEALGHSPEASEKFFTQSPTAYNEDGTKKGGSPGFTSYLGLFTDKDFDWTVDTNDTNILADEDKTKNALTFGPEALGHALESATTGRPYDDDTGDAIKHSAAQAQLVNDIVNKFGENPELIRHNENGDLDDAESGPLYGLRGSLGDITAEYMGDFQRAMYKEDPSSDLFPTFGEAAGLDPGHAARFLGEVGQDPDAYSAITSAQQAYTTEVVDHVINGGSDSTASLDGRVGNAVAPGSAIAGIMSDARANAIYEYHTASDTEFNEAAADKQKWVDRILGMGIEKVGERIPIAGAPLEWASEDIQESIMKSIEKDTATEAEQEAGEKYTEGRSAAVDSAEAAVRNALLNNQHINSDTADDLRRAARTAAGISHTDGAQWNSESDSK
;
A
#
# COMPACT_ATOMS: atom_id res chain seq x y z
N MET A 1 7.65 -29.19 19.82
CA MET A 1 6.20 -29.39 19.63
C MET A 1 5.67 -28.04 19.19
N ALA A 2 4.94 -27.95 18.09
CA ALA A 2 4.40 -26.67 17.63
C ALA A 2 3.25 -26.23 18.55
N LEU A 3 3.17 -24.94 18.87
CA LEU A 3 2.06 -24.34 19.60
C LEU A 3 0.75 -24.56 18.81
N THR A 4 -0.25 -25.21 19.38
CA THR A 4 -1.55 -25.45 18.72
C THR A 4 -2.55 -24.33 18.99
N PHE A 5 -3.66 -24.31 18.24
CA PHE A 5 -4.78 -23.40 18.51
C PHE A 5 -5.34 -23.63 19.91
N THR A 6 -5.50 -24.90 20.27
CA THR A 6 -6.00 -25.28 21.61
C THR A 6 -5.07 -24.81 22.72
N ASP A 7 -3.76 -24.97 22.55
CA ASP A 7 -2.76 -24.50 23.53
C ASP A 7 -2.90 -22.98 23.77
N LEU A 8 -2.95 -22.18 22.70
CA LEU A 8 -3.05 -20.72 22.82
C LEU A 8 -4.37 -20.28 23.44
N VAL A 9 -5.49 -20.93 23.12
CA VAL A 9 -6.81 -20.55 23.64
C VAL A 9 -6.96 -20.89 25.13
N GLU A 10 -6.44 -22.05 25.55
CA GLU A 10 -6.68 -22.59 26.88
C GLU A 10 -5.61 -22.19 27.91
N VAL A 11 -4.41 -21.79 27.48
CA VAL A 11 -3.33 -21.43 28.41
C VAL A 11 -3.71 -20.27 29.33
N ASP A 12 -3.46 -20.45 30.63
CA ASP A 12 -3.66 -19.42 31.65
C ASP A 12 -2.44 -18.50 31.73
N LEU A 13 -2.43 -17.45 30.90
CA LEU A 13 -1.38 -16.42 30.87
C LEU A 13 -1.33 -15.57 32.15
N GLY A 14 -2.34 -15.63 33.02
CA GLY A 14 -2.29 -14.97 34.33
C GLY A 14 -1.17 -15.53 35.24
N LYS A 15 -0.83 -16.82 35.06
CA LYS A 15 0.33 -17.42 35.75
C LYS A 15 1.65 -16.86 35.23
N LEU A 16 1.75 -16.60 33.93
CA LEU A 16 2.92 -15.94 33.34
C LEU A 16 3.05 -14.50 33.87
N GLY A 17 1.96 -13.74 33.94
CA GLY A 17 1.95 -12.40 34.55
C GLY A 17 2.36 -12.40 36.04
N THR A 18 2.00 -13.45 36.78
CA THR A 18 2.48 -13.64 38.16
C THR A 18 3.99 -13.88 38.19
N ALA A 19 4.51 -14.73 37.30
CA ALA A 19 5.95 -14.98 37.19
C ALA A 19 6.73 -13.71 36.81
N VAL A 20 6.23 -12.90 35.88
CA VAL A 20 6.78 -11.57 35.54
C VAL A 20 6.89 -10.69 36.78
N SER A 21 5.81 -10.62 37.57
CA SER A 21 5.75 -9.81 38.79
C SER A 21 6.75 -10.29 39.86
N ASP A 22 6.99 -11.59 39.95
CA ASP A 22 7.95 -12.16 40.90
C ASP A 22 9.40 -11.97 40.43
N TRP A 23 9.68 -12.11 39.14
CA TRP A 23 10.97 -11.77 38.55
C TRP A 23 11.31 -10.29 38.78
N LYS A 24 10.34 -9.38 38.63
CA LYS A 24 10.55 -7.96 38.95
C LYS A 24 11.03 -7.75 40.39
N LYS A 25 10.40 -8.43 41.36
CA LYS A 25 10.81 -8.35 42.77
C LYS A 25 12.22 -8.93 42.98
N THR A 26 12.57 -9.99 42.27
CA THR A 26 13.92 -10.59 42.30
C THR A 26 14.96 -9.60 41.78
N VAL A 27 14.71 -8.96 40.64
CA VAL A 27 15.56 -7.90 40.07
C VAL A 27 15.76 -6.76 41.07
N ASP A 28 14.69 -6.22 41.66
CA ASP A 28 14.79 -5.10 42.60
C ASP A 28 15.62 -5.43 43.86
N ARG A 29 15.51 -6.67 44.35
CA ARG A 29 16.29 -7.16 45.50
C ARG A 29 17.75 -7.41 45.14
N LEU A 30 18.01 -7.99 43.96
CA LEU A 30 19.37 -8.22 43.46
C LEU A 30 20.07 -6.89 43.16
N LYS A 31 19.36 -5.90 42.60
CA LYS A 31 19.87 -4.54 42.42
C LYS A 31 20.35 -3.95 43.74
N THR A 32 19.51 -4.00 44.76
CA THR A 32 19.85 -3.53 46.12
C THR A 32 21.07 -4.29 46.68
N SER A 33 21.15 -5.59 46.44
CA SER A 33 22.26 -6.43 46.91
C SER A 33 23.57 -6.11 46.18
N ALA A 34 23.53 -5.90 44.86
CA ALA A 34 24.66 -5.49 44.04
C ALA A 34 25.19 -4.12 44.46
N GLU A 35 24.29 -3.16 44.69
CA GLU A 35 24.68 -1.84 45.20
C GLU A 35 25.34 -1.92 46.58
N ASN A 36 24.82 -2.76 47.48
CA ASN A 36 25.41 -2.99 48.80
C ASN A 36 26.77 -3.69 48.72
N ALA A 37 26.94 -4.67 47.82
CA ALA A 37 28.22 -5.34 47.62
C ALA A 37 29.28 -4.37 47.09
N HIS A 38 28.93 -3.56 46.08
CA HIS A 38 29.83 -2.59 45.48
C HIS A 38 30.17 -1.43 46.43
N LYS A 39 29.16 -0.71 46.93
CA LYS A 39 29.35 0.48 47.79
C LYS A 39 29.73 0.12 49.23
N GLY A 40 29.34 -1.06 49.70
CA GLY A 40 29.53 -1.51 51.08
C GLY A 40 30.76 -2.40 51.25
N MET A 41 30.86 -3.52 50.53
CA MET A 41 31.97 -4.46 50.70
C MET A 41 33.23 -4.01 49.95
N GLN A 42 33.12 -3.83 48.64
CA GLN A 42 34.26 -3.52 47.77
C GLN A 42 34.85 -2.16 48.09
N ALA A 43 34.05 -1.09 48.00
CA ALA A 43 34.55 0.28 48.24
C ALA A 43 35.17 0.45 49.64
N LYS A 44 34.62 -0.18 50.69
CA LYS A 44 35.21 -0.13 52.02
C LYS A 44 36.53 -0.91 52.09
N SER A 45 36.59 -2.09 51.49
CA SER A 45 37.81 -2.91 51.42
C SER A 45 38.95 -2.18 50.67
N ASP A 46 38.61 -1.48 49.59
CA ASP A 46 39.54 -0.69 48.78
C ASP A 46 40.04 0.53 49.57
N SER A 47 39.15 1.22 50.29
CA SER A 47 39.51 2.39 51.10
C SER A 47 40.25 2.08 52.41
N ALA A 48 40.19 0.83 52.88
CA ALA A 48 40.81 0.44 54.14
C ALA A 48 42.34 0.54 54.07
N GLN A 49 42.99 1.05 55.11
CA GLN A 49 44.46 1.05 55.25
C GLN A 49 45.02 -0.33 55.63
N TRP A 50 44.48 -1.37 55.01
CA TRP A 50 44.87 -2.76 55.20
C TRP A 50 45.90 -3.17 54.13
N ALA A 51 47.03 -3.75 54.56
CA ALA A 51 48.16 -4.09 53.69
C ALA A 51 48.76 -5.46 54.04
N GLY A 52 49.50 -6.03 53.07
CA GLY A 52 50.11 -7.36 53.14
C GLY A 52 49.37 -8.40 52.29
N VAL A 53 49.95 -9.60 52.18
CA VAL A 53 49.47 -10.67 51.27
C VAL A 53 47.99 -11.02 51.49
N ASN A 54 47.53 -11.07 52.75
CA ASN A 54 46.13 -11.34 53.07
C ASN A 54 45.20 -10.26 52.48
N ALA A 55 45.59 -8.97 52.57
CA ALA A 55 44.82 -7.87 52.01
C ALA A 55 44.65 -8.00 50.49
N THR A 56 45.70 -8.42 49.79
CA THR A 56 45.65 -8.65 48.34
C THR A 56 44.64 -9.74 47.98
N VAL A 57 44.74 -10.91 48.60
CA VAL A 57 43.87 -12.06 48.28
C VAL A 57 42.40 -11.76 48.62
N THR A 58 42.14 -11.18 49.80
CA THR A 58 40.76 -10.90 50.21
C THR A 58 40.13 -9.77 49.41
N ARG A 59 40.87 -8.73 49.00
CA ARG A 59 40.33 -7.69 48.11
C ARG A 59 39.88 -8.25 46.78
N GLU A 60 40.72 -9.10 46.17
CA GLU A 60 40.36 -9.76 44.92
C GLU A 60 39.12 -10.64 45.09
N PHE A 61 39.05 -11.41 46.17
CA PHE A 61 37.87 -12.21 46.50
C PHE A 61 36.61 -11.34 46.66
N ILE A 62 36.68 -10.24 47.42
CA ILE A 62 35.55 -9.32 47.61
C ILE A 62 35.10 -8.70 46.29
N ALA A 63 36.05 -8.27 45.45
CA ALA A 63 35.75 -7.71 44.14
C ALA A 63 35.05 -8.73 43.23
N LYS A 64 35.52 -9.99 43.23
CA LYS A 64 34.84 -11.10 42.53
C LYS A 64 33.44 -11.31 43.07
N THR A 65 33.26 -11.41 44.39
CA THR A 65 31.91 -11.57 44.98
C THR A 65 30.97 -10.42 44.63
N ALA A 66 31.44 -9.17 44.64
CA ALA A 66 30.62 -8.03 44.24
C ALA A 66 30.24 -8.08 42.74
N LYS A 67 31.15 -8.57 41.89
CA LYS A 67 30.88 -8.83 40.48
C LYS A 67 29.84 -9.94 40.30
N GLU A 68 29.98 -11.09 40.95
CA GLU A 68 28.99 -12.19 40.88
C GLU A 68 27.56 -11.73 41.22
N VAL A 69 27.40 -10.90 42.25
CA VAL A 69 26.07 -10.35 42.61
C VAL A 69 25.54 -9.39 41.54
N SER A 70 26.42 -8.66 40.87
CA SER A 70 26.05 -7.76 39.77
C SER A 70 25.67 -8.55 38.51
N ASP A 71 26.39 -9.62 38.20
CA ASP A 71 26.12 -10.50 37.06
C ASP A 71 24.77 -11.24 37.26
N LEU A 72 24.48 -11.71 38.49
CA LEU A 72 23.16 -12.26 38.85
C LEU A 72 22.03 -11.24 38.68
N HIS A 73 22.26 -9.96 39.02
CA HIS A 73 21.28 -8.91 38.77
C HIS A 73 21.06 -8.70 37.27
N ALA A 74 22.11 -8.71 36.46
CA ALA A 74 22.01 -8.55 35.01
C ALA A 74 21.23 -9.69 34.35
N GLU A 75 21.53 -10.94 34.71
CA GLU A 75 20.78 -12.12 34.24
C GLU A 75 19.31 -12.07 34.65
N ALA A 76 19.03 -11.78 35.93
CA ALA A 76 17.64 -11.67 36.40
C ALA A 76 16.89 -10.53 35.72
N ASN A 77 17.57 -9.41 35.41
CA ASN A 77 16.98 -8.29 34.69
C ASN A 77 16.65 -8.69 33.25
N SER A 78 17.57 -9.36 32.56
CA SER A 78 17.34 -9.90 31.21
C SER A 78 16.11 -10.80 31.16
N ILE A 79 16.02 -11.77 32.09
CA ILE A 79 14.85 -12.66 32.22
C ILE A 79 13.57 -11.86 32.44
N TYR A 80 13.61 -10.87 33.33
CA TYR A 80 12.45 -10.03 33.61
C TYR A 80 11.99 -9.25 32.37
N GLN A 81 12.89 -8.58 31.64
CA GLN A 81 12.54 -7.73 30.49
C GLN A 81 11.88 -8.54 29.37
N VAL A 82 12.51 -9.65 28.98
CA VAL A 82 11.98 -10.57 27.96
C VAL A 82 10.58 -11.06 28.32
N LEU A 83 10.35 -11.41 29.58
CA LEU A 83 9.03 -11.87 30.05
C LEU A 83 8.02 -10.71 30.14
N ALA A 84 8.47 -9.50 30.50
CA ALA A 84 7.64 -8.32 30.64
C ALA A 84 7.07 -7.84 29.29
N ASP A 85 7.83 -8.04 28.21
CA ASP A 85 7.39 -7.74 26.84
C ASP A 85 6.58 -8.89 26.24
N GLY A 86 7.05 -10.14 26.36
CA GLY A 86 6.37 -11.29 25.76
C GLY A 86 4.99 -11.58 26.38
N HIS A 87 4.79 -11.33 27.68
CA HIS A 87 3.51 -11.56 28.36
C HIS A 87 2.34 -10.75 27.77
N PRO A 88 2.38 -9.40 27.71
CA PRO A 88 1.29 -8.61 27.16
C PRO A 88 1.01 -8.92 25.68
N GLU A 89 2.03 -9.25 24.88
CA GLU A 89 1.85 -9.67 23.49
C GLU A 89 1.08 -10.98 23.37
N LEU A 90 1.48 -12.01 24.12
CA LEU A 90 0.76 -13.29 24.15
C LEU A 90 -0.69 -13.12 24.64
N VAL A 91 -0.93 -12.24 25.62
CA VAL A 91 -2.28 -11.91 26.10
C VAL A 91 -3.11 -11.26 24.98
N SER A 92 -2.53 -10.33 24.23
CA SER A 92 -3.18 -9.69 23.09
C SER A 92 -3.51 -10.72 21.99
N LEU A 93 -2.57 -11.58 21.63
CA LEU A 93 -2.76 -12.61 20.61
C LEU A 93 -3.79 -13.66 21.02
N GLN A 94 -3.79 -14.08 22.29
CA GLN A 94 -4.83 -14.97 22.83
C GLN A 94 -6.21 -14.31 22.75
N LYS A 95 -6.32 -13.02 23.04
CA LYS A 95 -7.60 -12.30 22.92
C LYS A 95 -8.06 -12.25 21.46
N GLN A 96 -7.17 -11.88 20.53
CA GLN A 96 -7.47 -11.80 19.10
C GLN A 96 -7.94 -13.15 18.54
N VAL A 97 -7.27 -14.26 18.90
CA VAL A 97 -7.68 -15.59 18.42
C VAL A 97 -9.03 -16.02 18.99
N LYS A 98 -9.34 -15.67 20.26
CA LYS A 98 -10.64 -15.93 20.88
C LYS A 98 -11.75 -15.11 20.24
N ASP A 99 -11.50 -13.84 19.94
CA ASP A 99 -12.46 -12.98 19.24
C ASP A 99 -12.71 -13.49 17.81
N ALA A 100 -11.65 -13.82 17.05
CA ALA A 100 -11.77 -14.35 15.69
C ALA A 100 -12.51 -15.69 15.64
N ALA A 101 -12.17 -16.63 16.51
CA ALA A 101 -12.80 -17.96 16.55
C ALA A 101 -14.19 -17.97 17.19
N GLY A 102 -14.50 -16.99 18.05
CA GLY A 102 -15.75 -16.90 18.78
C GLY A 102 -16.79 -16.01 18.10
N LYS A 103 -16.45 -14.74 17.86
CA LYS A 103 -17.38 -13.74 17.31
C LYS A 103 -17.41 -13.81 15.79
N ASP A 104 -16.24 -13.72 15.15
CA ASP A 104 -16.18 -13.51 13.70
C ASP A 104 -16.52 -14.80 12.94
N ALA A 105 -16.04 -15.95 13.44
CA ALA A 105 -16.46 -17.25 12.92
C ALA A 105 -17.98 -17.46 13.02
N SER A 106 -18.59 -17.08 14.15
CA SER A 106 -20.04 -17.20 14.35
C SER A 106 -20.83 -16.25 13.43
N ALA A 107 -20.34 -15.03 13.22
CA ALA A 107 -20.96 -14.05 12.32
C ALA A 107 -20.96 -14.54 10.86
N LEU A 108 -19.89 -15.22 10.44
CA LEU A 108 -19.78 -15.83 9.11
C LEU A 108 -20.45 -17.21 8.99
N GLY A 109 -21.00 -17.75 10.09
CA GLY A 109 -21.57 -19.10 10.11
C GLY A 109 -20.54 -20.21 9.87
N VAL A 110 -19.25 -19.96 10.14
CA VAL A 110 -18.16 -20.93 9.97
C VAL A 110 -17.70 -21.49 11.32
N ARG A 111 -17.13 -22.69 11.28
CA ARG A 111 -16.49 -23.34 12.42
C ARG A 111 -14.98 -23.44 12.19
N VAL A 112 -14.22 -23.06 13.21
CA VAL A 112 -12.76 -23.23 13.26
C VAL A 112 -12.44 -24.65 13.74
N ASN A 113 -11.62 -25.36 12.98
CA ASN A 113 -11.10 -26.69 13.34
C ASN A 113 -9.58 -26.63 13.46
N ASP A 114 -9.06 -26.97 14.63
CA ASP A 114 -7.63 -27.21 14.86
C ASP A 114 -7.21 -28.49 14.12
N ILE A 115 -6.27 -28.35 13.18
CA ILE A 115 -5.73 -29.48 12.40
C ILE A 115 -4.37 -29.95 12.92
N GLY A 116 -3.90 -29.38 14.03
CA GLY A 116 -2.56 -29.61 14.57
C GLY A 116 -1.49 -28.74 13.90
N ASP A 117 -0.25 -28.87 14.38
CA ASP A 117 0.94 -28.16 13.88
C ASP A 117 0.81 -26.62 13.83
N GLY A 118 -0.02 -26.06 14.72
CA GLY A 118 -0.24 -24.61 14.80
C GLY A 118 -1.07 -24.04 13.66
N LYS A 119 -1.88 -24.87 12.98
CA LYS A 119 -2.79 -24.44 11.93
C LYS A 119 -4.24 -24.81 12.22
N VAL A 120 -5.13 -23.99 11.68
CA VAL A 120 -6.56 -24.25 11.64
C VAL A 120 -7.06 -24.29 10.21
N VAL A 121 -8.23 -24.91 10.02
CA VAL A 121 -9.08 -24.71 8.86
C VAL A 121 -10.44 -24.19 9.31
N CYS A 122 -11.01 -23.27 8.55
CA CYS A 122 -12.41 -22.87 8.72
C CYS A 122 -13.28 -23.76 7.83
N ILE A 123 -14.47 -24.12 8.28
CA ILE A 123 -15.44 -24.89 7.50
C ILE A 123 -16.84 -24.32 7.68
N PHE A 124 -17.65 -24.33 6.60
CA PHE A 124 -19.10 -24.16 6.75
C PHE A 124 -19.66 -25.48 7.30
N PRO A 125 -20.30 -25.49 8.48
CA PRO A 125 -20.95 -26.68 8.99
C PRO A 125 -22.18 -27.01 8.13
N HIS A 126 -22.33 -28.27 7.72
CA HIS A 126 -23.53 -28.69 7.00
C HIS A 126 -24.75 -28.67 7.93
N ILE A 127 -25.76 -27.86 7.59
CA ILE A 127 -27.03 -27.77 8.32
C ILE A 127 -28.12 -28.46 7.50
N ARG A 128 -28.74 -29.49 8.09
CA ARG A 128 -29.78 -30.27 7.40
C ARG A 128 -30.96 -29.38 7.01
N GLY A 129 -31.18 -29.18 5.71
CA GLY A 129 -32.25 -28.37 5.15
C GLY A 129 -31.82 -27.00 4.62
N ASP A 130 -30.53 -26.66 4.76
CA ASP A 130 -29.89 -25.50 4.12
C ASP A 130 -29.23 -25.91 2.78
N THR A 131 -28.94 -24.93 1.91
CA THR A 131 -28.13 -25.15 0.71
C THR A 131 -26.63 -25.16 1.06
N ASP A 132 -25.86 -26.02 0.37
CA ASP A 132 -24.40 -26.01 0.47
C ASP A 132 -23.75 -25.00 -0.51
N GLU A 133 -24.55 -24.32 -1.34
CA GLU A 133 -24.08 -23.26 -2.23
C GLU A 133 -23.66 -22.02 -1.42
N ARG A 134 -22.49 -21.47 -1.75
CA ARG A 134 -21.92 -20.28 -1.10
C ARG A 134 -21.49 -19.29 -2.16
N THR A 135 -21.69 -18.00 -1.89
CA THR A 135 -21.19 -16.94 -2.77
C THR A 135 -19.66 -16.89 -2.72
N GLN A 136 -19.04 -16.31 -3.74
CA GLN A 136 -17.58 -16.13 -3.77
C GLN A 136 -17.11 -15.27 -2.58
N GLU A 137 -17.85 -14.21 -2.27
CA GLU A 137 -17.64 -13.36 -1.09
C GLU A 137 -17.64 -14.16 0.22
N GLN A 138 -18.60 -15.08 0.42
CA GLN A 138 -18.62 -15.94 1.61
C GLN A 138 -17.40 -16.86 1.70
N LEU A 139 -16.94 -17.39 0.55
CA LEU A 139 -15.74 -18.23 0.48
C LEU A 139 -14.48 -17.42 0.79
N ASP A 140 -14.39 -16.18 0.32
CA ASP A 140 -13.26 -15.29 0.54
C ASP A 140 -13.22 -14.78 1.98
N ALA A 141 -14.36 -14.36 2.56
CA ALA A 141 -14.45 -13.99 3.97
C ALA A 141 -14.05 -15.14 4.91
N LYS A 142 -14.46 -16.38 4.58
CA LYS A 142 -14.02 -17.59 5.30
C LYS A 142 -12.49 -17.77 5.18
N ARG A 143 -11.94 -17.63 3.98
CA ARG A 143 -10.51 -17.80 3.71
C ARG A 143 -9.67 -16.76 4.45
N GLU A 144 -10.15 -15.51 4.49
CA GLU A 144 -9.49 -14.43 5.21
C GLU A 144 -9.51 -14.66 6.72
N LEU A 145 -10.63 -15.12 7.28
CA LEU A 145 -10.68 -15.51 8.69
C LEU A 145 -9.68 -16.64 9.01
N GLU A 146 -9.59 -17.66 8.15
CA GLU A 146 -8.64 -18.77 8.30
C GLU A 146 -7.18 -18.26 8.26
N ASN A 147 -6.85 -17.43 7.29
CA ASN A 147 -5.52 -16.82 7.14
C ASN A 147 -5.17 -15.96 8.36
N ARG A 148 -6.13 -15.18 8.87
CA ARG A 148 -5.94 -14.32 10.05
C ARG A 148 -5.68 -15.12 11.31
N ILE A 149 -6.45 -16.19 11.57
CA ILE A 149 -6.22 -17.07 12.72
C ILE A 149 -4.84 -17.74 12.61
N ASN A 150 -4.48 -18.27 11.43
CA ASN A 150 -3.17 -18.87 11.21
C ASN A 150 -2.01 -17.87 11.39
N ARG A 151 -2.21 -16.59 11.04
CA ARG A 151 -1.24 -15.52 11.28
C ARG A 151 -1.07 -15.24 12.77
N ILE A 152 -2.16 -15.18 13.54
CA ILE A 152 -2.13 -14.99 15.00
C ILE A 152 -1.39 -16.16 15.68
N LEU A 153 -1.66 -17.40 15.27
CA LEU A 153 -0.97 -18.59 15.79
C LEU A 153 0.51 -18.57 15.47
N SER A 154 0.88 -18.23 14.23
CA SER A 154 2.28 -18.10 13.83
C SER A 154 2.99 -17.00 14.62
N HIS A 155 2.33 -15.88 14.93
CA HIS A 155 2.92 -14.82 15.74
C HIS A 155 3.12 -15.29 17.19
N ALA A 156 2.12 -15.93 17.79
CA ALA A 156 2.23 -16.45 19.15
C ALA A 156 3.33 -17.52 19.29
N ALA A 157 3.50 -18.37 18.27
CA ALA A 157 4.59 -19.34 18.21
C ALA A 157 5.96 -18.67 18.10
N GLU A 158 6.08 -17.56 17.35
CA GLU A 158 7.32 -16.79 17.25
C GLU A 158 7.67 -16.10 18.57
N ILE A 159 6.69 -15.53 19.29
CA ILE A 159 6.89 -14.94 20.61
C ILE A 159 7.31 -16.01 21.63
N ASP A 160 6.64 -17.16 21.68
CA ASP A 160 7.02 -18.28 22.56
C ASP A 160 8.46 -18.75 22.28
N ALA A 161 8.80 -18.95 21.00
CA ALA A 161 10.13 -19.37 20.58
C ALA A 161 11.20 -18.32 20.92
N SER A 162 10.91 -17.04 20.71
CA SER A 162 11.81 -15.92 21.00
C SER A 162 12.06 -15.79 22.50
N VAL A 163 11.00 -15.80 23.32
CA VAL A 163 11.10 -15.79 24.79
C VAL A 163 11.89 -17.01 25.28
N ALA A 164 11.55 -18.22 24.84
CA ALA A 164 12.24 -19.43 25.26
C ALA A 164 13.73 -19.42 24.90
N ARG A 165 14.09 -18.88 23.73
CA ARG A 165 15.47 -18.70 23.30
C ARG A 165 16.19 -17.68 24.16
N ALA A 166 15.62 -16.48 24.32
CA ALA A 166 16.21 -15.40 25.09
C ALA A 166 16.43 -15.78 26.56
N LEU A 167 15.52 -16.55 27.16
CA LEU A 167 15.68 -17.09 28.51
C LEU A 167 16.86 -18.08 28.60
N ARG A 168 16.99 -19.00 27.63
CA ARG A 168 18.14 -19.93 27.57
C ARG A 168 19.45 -19.17 27.37
N MET A 169 19.46 -18.15 26.52
CA MET A 169 20.64 -17.34 26.25
C MET A 169 21.03 -16.45 27.43
N SER A 170 20.05 -15.97 28.21
CA SER A 170 20.28 -15.19 29.43
C SER A 170 20.89 -16.04 30.53
N HIS A 171 20.35 -17.26 30.73
CA HIS A 171 20.81 -18.18 31.76
C HIS A 171 22.09 -18.94 31.39
N GLY A 172 22.27 -19.27 30.11
CA GLY A 172 23.33 -20.15 29.62
C GLY A 172 23.18 -21.61 30.05
N ASP A 173 24.27 -22.37 29.92
CA ASP A 173 24.33 -23.82 30.17
C ASP A 173 24.99 -24.20 31.51
N ASP A 174 25.47 -23.22 32.29
CA ASP A 174 26.15 -23.46 33.57
C ASP A 174 25.27 -23.07 34.77
N ALA A 175 24.77 -24.07 35.49
CA ALA A 175 23.93 -23.88 36.67
C ALA A 175 24.62 -23.16 37.85
N HIS A 176 25.92 -22.90 37.77
CA HIS A 176 26.73 -22.28 38.81
C HIS A 176 27.38 -20.96 38.41
N ASN A 177 27.14 -20.47 37.19
CA ASN A 177 27.74 -19.24 36.70
C ASN A 177 26.68 -18.32 36.10
N ALA A 178 26.64 -17.08 36.57
CA ALA A 178 25.70 -16.07 36.09
C ALA A 178 26.31 -15.24 34.95
N GLY A 179 25.45 -14.60 34.15
CA GLY A 179 25.86 -13.55 33.21
C GLY A 179 26.33 -14.05 31.86
N HIS A 180 25.41 -14.63 31.09
CA HIS A 180 25.62 -14.98 29.69
C HIS A 180 25.19 -13.82 28.78
N SER A 181 24.01 -13.92 28.16
CA SER A 181 23.46 -12.83 27.34
C SER A 181 22.62 -11.91 28.21
N THR A 182 22.53 -10.64 27.82
CA THR A 182 21.72 -9.65 28.52
C THR A 182 20.88 -8.91 27.50
N TYR A 183 19.57 -8.97 27.68
CA TYR A 183 18.60 -8.29 26.82
C TYR A 183 17.89 -7.18 27.59
N GLU A 184 17.67 -6.04 26.92
CA GLU A 184 16.91 -4.93 27.50
C GLU A 184 15.42 -4.98 27.14
N SER A 185 15.07 -5.73 26.09
CA SER A 185 13.72 -5.98 25.58
C SER A 185 13.62 -7.35 24.88
N LEU A 186 12.41 -7.78 24.52
CA LEU A 186 12.24 -8.93 23.62
C LEU A 186 12.70 -8.62 22.18
N ASN A 187 12.52 -7.37 21.73
CA ASN A 187 12.95 -6.89 20.42
C ASN A 187 14.46 -7.07 20.21
N ASP A 188 15.27 -6.74 21.22
CA ASP A 188 16.73 -6.91 21.24
C ASP A 188 17.12 -8.37 20.96
N ALA A 189 16.49 -9.31 21.67
CA ALA A 189 16.74 -10.74 21.46
C ALA A 189 16.29 -11.23 20.06
N GLN A 190 15.19 -10.68 19.53
CA GLN A 190 14.70 -11.00 18.19
C GLN A 190 15.61 -10.42 17.10
N ALA A 191 16.11 -9.20 17.28
CA ALA A 191 17.05 -8.55 16.39
C ALA A 191 18.39 -9.30 16.36
N GLU A 192 18.90 -9.73 17.53
CA GLU A 192 20.07 -10.61 17.62
C GLU A 192 19.87 -11.88 16.79
N ARG A 193 18.72 -12.55 16.93
CA ARG A 193 18.42 -13.77 16.15
C ARG A 193 18.33 -13.50 14.65
N ALA A 194 17.68 -12.41 14.24
CA ALA A 194 17.61 -12.02 12.83
C ALA A 194 19.01 -11.77 12.26
N LEU A 195 19.90 -11.15 13.04
CA LEU A 195 21.30 -10.93 12.67
C LEU A 195 22.13 -12.23 12.60
N GLU A 196 21.91 -13.18 13.51
CA GLU A 196 22.54 -14.51 13.42
C GLU A 196 22.18 -15.23 12.12
N LEU A 197 20.92 -15.13 11.71
CA LEU A 197 20.44 -15.70 10.45
C LEU A 197 21.04 -14.94 9.27
N ALA A 198 20.96 -13.60 9.27
CA ALA A 198 21.50 -12.77 8.21
C ALA A 198 23.01 -12.98 7.97
N ARG A 199 23.81 -13.21 9.03
CA ARG A 199 25.25 -13.53 8.92
C ARG A 199 25.54 -14.81 8.16
N LYS A 200 24.56 -15.69 7.94
CA LYS A 200 24.73 -16.89 7.11
C LYS A 200 24.63 -16.57 5.62
N GLY A 201 24.02 -15.44 5.23
CA GLY A 201 23.83 -15.06 3.83
C GLY A 201 23.13 -16.15 3.02
N ASP A 202 23.64 -16.40 1.82
CA ASP A 202 23.21 -17.45 0.90
C ASP A 202 23.15 -18.85 1.54
N LYS A 203 23.95 -19.13 2.59
CA LYS A 203 23.97 -20.42 3.30
C LYS A 203 22.78 -20.66 4.23
N MET A 204 21.87 -19.69 4.40
CA MET A 204 20.61 -19.97 5.11
C MET A 204 19.85 -21.08 4.37
N SER A 205 19.44 -22.11 5.10
CA SER A 205 18.46 -23.07 4.58
C SER A 205 17.09 -22.42 4.37
N ASP A 206 16.21 -23.03 3.58
CA ASP A 206 14.84 -22.53 3.38
C ASP A 206 14.08 -22.33 4.70
N ALA A 207 14.29 -23.21 5.67
CA ALA A 207 13.67 -23.09 7.00
C ALA A 207 14.22 -21.90 7.81
N GLU A 208 15.51 -21.60 7.67
CA GLU A 208 16.16 -20.46 8.31
C GLU A 208 15.76 -19.14 7.66
N LEU A 209 15.64 -19.10 6.33
CA LEU A 209 15.12 -17.93 5.62
C LEU A 209 13.65 -17.66 5.97
N GLN A 210 12.84 -18.72 6.12
CA GLN A 210 11.48 -18.58 6.64
C GLN A 210 11.43 -18.09 8.10
N GLU A 211 12.38 -18.51 8.95
CA GLU A 211 12.52 -17.98 10.31
C GLU A 211 12.87 -16.48 10.28
N PHE A 212 13.84 -16.10 9.46
CA PHE A 212 14.22 -14.70 9.25
C PHE A 212 13.00 -13.86 8.81
N ASN A 213 12.25 -14.33 7.82
CA ASN A 213 11.07 -13.63 7.34
C ASN A 213 9.97 -13.51 8.41
N ARG A 214 9.78 -14.52 9.26
CA ARG A 214 8.81 -14.42 10.38
C ARG A 214 9.24 -13.35 11.39
N LEU A 215 10.52 -13.33 11.78
CA LEU A 215 11.06 -12.31 12.68
C LEU A 215 10.88 -10.91 12.09
N MET A 216 11.25 -10.71 10.83
CA MET A 216 11.12 -9.41 10.16
C MET A 216 9.64 -9.00 10.00
N ARG A 217 8.76 -9.93 9.64
CA ARG A 217 7.33 -9.66 9.43
C ARG A 217 6.63 -9.19 10.70
N PHE A 218 6.91 -9.84 11.84
CA PHE A 218 6.21 -9.54 13.08
C PHE A 218 6.80 -8.35 13.85
N ASN A 219 8.11 -8.06 13.66
CA ASN A 219 8.81 -7.05 14.45
C ASN A 219 9.30 -5.85 13.61
N GLY A 220 9.44 -5.99 12.29
CA GLY A 220 9.99 -4.93 11.42
C GLY A 220 9.17 -3.64 11.39
N ARG A 221 7.87 -3.74 11.66
CA ARG A 221 6.91 -2.61 11.67
C ARG A 221 6.43 -2.27 13.08
N GLU A 222 7.15 -2.71 14.10
CA GLU A 222 6.77 -2.42 15.48
C GLU A 222 6.85 -0.90 15.74
N LYS A 223 5.96 -0.41 16.59
CA LYS A 223 5.64 1.01 16.74
C LYS A 223 6.81 1.89 17.19
N ASP A 224 7.68 1.36 18.04
CA ASP A 224 8.78 2.11 18.65
C ASP A 224 10.04 2.09 17.76
N GLY A 225 10.10 1.28 16.70
CA GLY A 225 11.20 1.19 15.73
C GLY A 225 12.51 0.54 16.23
N GLU A 226 12.54 0.01 17.45
CA GLU A 226 13.66 -0.65 18.12
C GLU A 226 14.21 -1.83 17.31
N PHE A 227 13.39 -2.85 17.02
CA PHE A 227 13.84 -4.06 16.31
C PHE A 227 14.47 -3.72 14.95
N ALA A 228 13.79 -2.89 14.16
CA ALA A 228 14.25 -2.54 12.82
C ALA A 228 15.54 -1.72 12.88
N THR A 229 15.61 -0.75 13.80
CA THR A 229 16.80 0.07 14.03
C THR A 229 18.00 -0.76 14.47
N GLU A 230 17.81 -1.70 15.39
CA GLU A 230 18.88 -2.59 15.87
C GLU A 230 19.34 -3.57 14.80
N PHE A 231 18.42 -4.14 14.03
CA PHE A 231 18.73 -5.00 12.91
C PHE A 231 19.62 -4.29 11.88
N TYR A 232 19.23 -3.09 11.41
CA TYR A 232 20.02 -2.36 10.42
C TYR A 232 21.37 -1.86 10.98
N LYS A 233 21.42 -1.42 12.24
CA LYS A 233 22.70 -1.11 12.91
C LYS A 233 23.60 -2.35 13.01
N GLY A 234 23.03 -3.49 13.40
CA GLY A 234 23.75 -4.74 13.61
C GLY A 234 24.23 -5.41 12.32
N LEU A 235 23.54 -5.18 11.19
CA LEU A 235 24.03 -5.58 9.85
C LEU A 235 25.33 -4.86 9.48
N GLY A 236 25.52 -3.63 9.97
CA GLY A 236 26.75 -2.87 9.80
C GLY A 236 26.63 -1.61 8.93
N GLY A 237 25.42 -1.11 8.68
CA GLY A 237 25.20 0.14 7.95
C GLY A 237 24.66 -0.03 6.52
N PRO A 238 24.43 1.09 5.80
CA PRO A 238 23.84 1.10 4.45
C PRO A 238 24.54 0.16 3.46
N GLU A 239 25.88 0.18 3.39
CA GLU A 239 26.64 -0.67 2.47
C GLU A 239 26.42 -2.16 2.77
N LYS A 240 26.46 -2.56 4.04
CA LYS A 240 26.22 -3.96 4.45
C LYS A 240 24.77 -4.40 4.25
N THR A 241 23.82 -3.48 4.38
CA THR A 241 22.43 -3.72 4.01
C THR A 241 22.29 -4.04 2.52
N LEU A 242 22.93 -3.25 1.64
CA LEU A 242 22.90 -3.48 0.20
C LEU A 242 23.62 -4.79 -0.17
N GLU A 243 24.80 -5.04 0.41
CA GLU A 243 25.52 -6.31 0.18
C GLU A 243 24.67 -7.53 0.58
N PHE A 244 24.06 -7.51 1.76
CA PHE A 244 23.24 -8.62 2.26
C PHE A 244 22.01 -8.85 1.36
N TYR A 245 21.28 -7.78 1.03
CA TYR A 245 20.12 -7.92 0.16
C TYR A 245 20.50 -8.42 -1.24
N ALA A 246 21.59 -7.90 -1.81
CA ALA A 246 22.05 -8.32 -3.13
C ALA A 246 22.49 -9.80 -3.16
N GLU A 247 23.24 -10.25 -2.15
CA GLU A 247 23.62 -11.67 -1.99
C GLU A 247 22.39 -12.57 -1.94
N MET A 248 21.43 -12.25 -1.08
CA MET A 248 20.21 -13.03 -0.91
C MET A 248 19.33 -13.01 -2.16
N SER A 249 19.20 -11.87 -2.82
CA SER A 249 18.36 -11.73 -4.01
C SER A 249 18.90 -12.53 -5.18
N ILE A 250 20.22 -12.53 -5.40
CA ILE A 250 20.83 -13.35 -6.46
C ILE A 250 20.69 -14.85 -6.15
N ASP A 251 20.90 -15.28 -4.91
CA ASP A 251 20.69 -16.68 -4.52
C ASP A 251 19.21 -17.11 -4.67
N GLY A 252 18.27 -16.25 -4.24
CA GLY A 252 16.85 -16.57 -4.28
C GLY A 252 16.20 -16.49 -5.65
N THR A 253 16.85 -15.83 -6.62
CA THR A 253 16.37 -15.66 -7.99
C THR A 253 17.18 -16.44 -9.02
N ASP A 254 18.20 -17.18 -8.58
CA ASP A 254 18.98 -18.07 -9.44
C ASP A 254 18.04 -19.02 -10.21
N PRO A 255 18.29 -19.31 -11.51
CA PRO A 255 17.45 -20.22 -12.29
C PRO A 255 17.27 -21.62 -11.68
N ASP A 256 18.23 -22.09 -10.86
CA ASP A 256 18.16 -23.37 -10.17
C ASP A 256 17.48 -23.26 -8.77
N ALA A 257 17.09 -22.06 -8.33
CA ALA A 257 16.44 -21.85 -7.05
C ALA A 257 15.06 -22.54 -6.98
N SER A 258 14.76 -23.12 -5.82
CA SER A 258 13.46 -23.75 -5.61
C SER A 258 12.34 -22.70 -5.55
N LYS A 259 11.11 -23.07 -5.91
CA LYS A 259 9.94 -22.18 -5.73
C LYS A 259 9.77 -21.73 -4.28
N VAL A 260 10.15 -22.56 -3.32
CA VAL A 260 10.11 -22.23 -1.89
C VAL A 260 11.13 -21.15 -1.58
N ARG A 261 12.34 -21.25 -2.13
CA ARG A 261 13.40 -20.25 -1.98
C ARG A 261 13.00 -18.92 -2.59
N LEU A 262 12.50 -18.92 -3.83
CA LEU A 262 12.04 -17.71 -4.52
C LEU A 262 10.92 -17.01 -3.76
N ASN A 263 9.92 -17.75 -3.27
CA ASN A 263 8.84 -17.16 -2.48
C ASN A 263 9.36 -16.57 -1.16
N ALA A 264 10.28 -17.27 -0.49
CA ALA A 264 10.91 -16.73 0.72
C ALA A 264 11.80 -15.52 0.42
N MET A 265 12.36 -15.40 -0.79
CA MET A 265 13.11 -14.21 -1.20
C MET A 265 12.19 -13.01 -1.47
N LYS A 266 11.01 -13.24 -2.06
CA LYS A 266 9.96 -12.20 -2.19
C LYS A 266 9.51 -11.69 -0.81
N ASP A 267 9.29 -12.61 0.13
CA ASP A 267 9.00 -12.26 1.52
C ASP A 267 10.15 -11.46 2.16
N LEU A 268 11.40 -11.81 1.88
CA LEU A 268 12.57 -11.09 2.42
C LEU A 268 12.62 -9.65 1.89
N GLN A 269 12.46 -9.45 0.58
CA GLN A 269 12.39 -8.12 -0.03
C GLN A 269 11.32 -7.26 0.65
N GLN A 270 10.10 -7.80 0.77
CA GLN A 270 8.97 -7.08 1.35
C GLN A 270 9.19 -6.76 2.84
N ASN A 271 9.59 -7.74 3.64
CA ASN A 271 9.75 -7.56 5.09
C ASN A 271 10.95 -6.65 5.42
N MET A 272 12.03 -6.71 4.63
CA MET A 272 13.15 -5.79 4.78
C MET A 272 12.78 -4.36 4.38
N GLY A 273 12.04 -4.17 3.26
CA GLY A 273 11.54 -2.85 2.86
C GLY A 273 10.69 -2.20 3.94
N PHE A 274 9.70 -2.92 4.47
CA PHE A 274 8.88 -2.45 5.59
C PHE A 274 9.70 -2.08 6.84
N ALA A 275 10.70 -2.90 7.18
CA ALA A 275 11.58 -2.60 8.30
C ALA A 275 12.47 -1.38 8.01
N LEU A 276 12.92 -1.19 6.77
CA LEU A 276 13.76 -0.04 6.40
C LEU A 276 12.97 1.25 6.52
N ALA A 277 11.73 1.26 6.03
CA ALA A 277 10.82 2.39 6.20
C ALA A 277 10.66 2.77 7.67
N ASN A 278 10.35 1.79 8.53
CA ASN A 278 10.21 2.02 9.97
C ASN A 278 11.51 2.51 10.63
N ALA A 279 12.65 1.92 10.29
CA ALA A 279 13.94 2.30 10.86
C ALA A 279 14.44 3.67 10.38
N THR A 280 13.96 4.18 9.24
CA THR A 280 14.38 5.46 8.67
C THR A 280 13.40 6.61 8.91
N ASP A 281 12.22 6.31 9.47
CA ASP A 281 11.25 7.30 9.94
C ASP A 281 11.79 8.02 11.19
N PRO A 282 12.09 9.34 11.13
CA PRO A 282 12.61 10.09 12.26
C PRO A 282 11.62 10.31 13.40
N ASP A 283 10.33 10.04 13.18
CA ASP A 283 9.27 10.25 14.16
C ASP A 283 8.98 8.98 14.98
N THR A 284 9.61 7.85 14.62
CA THR A 284 9.67 6.65 15.49
C THR A 284 10.62 6.90 16.67
N LYS A 285 10.36 6.24 17.80
CA LYS A 285 11.12 6.46 19.05
C LYS A 285 12.58 6.03 18.91
N SER A 286 12.82 4.91 18.26
CA SER A 286 14.12 4.37 17.91
C SER A 286 14.23 4.39 16.39
N HIS A 287 15.13 5.23 15.89
CA HIS A 287 15.35 5.38 14.45
C HIS A 287 16.85 5.44 14.11
N LEU A 288 17.15 5.23 12.83
CA LEU A 288 18.47 5.43 12.25
C LEU A 288 18.73 6.93 12.04
N PRO A 289 19.99 7.40 12.13
CA PRO A 289 20.31 8.79 11.88
C PRO A 289 20.15 9.16 10.40
N ALA A 290 19.80 10.42 10.12
CA ALA A 290 19.59 10.93 8.75
C ALA A 290 20.78 10.69 7.80
N SER A 291 22.00 10.49 8.32
CA SER A 291 23.18 10.12 7.54
C SER A 291 23.01 8.81 6.75
N TRP A 292 22.05 7.94 7.13
CA TRP A 292 21.71 6.74 6.35
C TRP A 292 21.17 7.10 4.97
N GLY A 293 20.27 8.09 4.88
CA GLY A 293 19.76 8.57 3.60
C GLY A 293 20.86 9.18 2.74
N ASP A 294 21.76 9.97 3.34
CA ASP A 294 22.92 10.54 2.65
C ASP A 294 23.85 9.45 2.08
N GLU A 295 24.11 8.42 2.88
CA GLU A 295 24.99 7.33 2.51
C GLU A 295 24.37 6.41 1.45
N PHE A 296 23.08 6.11 1.52
CA PHE A 296 22.38 5.40 0.44
C PHE A 296 22.43 6.18 -0.87
N ARG A 297 22.30 7.52 -0.85
CA ARG A 297 22.45 8.32 -2.07
C ARG A 297 23.88 8.27 -2.63
N ARG A 298 24.88 8.32 -1.75
CA ARG A 298 26.29 8.21 -2.15
C ARG A 298 26.61 6.83 -2.74
N LEU A 299 26.12 5.77 -2.11
CA LEU A 299 26.30 4.39 -2.56
C LEU A 299 25.48 4.09 -3.83
N GLY A 300 24.40 4.84 -4.06
CA GLY A 300 23.49 4.67 -5.17
C GLY A 300 24.17 4.64 -6.54
N THR A 301 25.19 5.48 -6.75
CA THR A 301 26.00 5.54 -7.98
C THR A 301 27.32 4.78 -7.89
N GLN A 302 27.52 3.99 -6.83
CA GLN A 302 28.69 3.15 -6.64
C GLN A 302 28.37 1.68 -6.87
N GLN A 303 29.34 0.95 -7.40
CA GLN A 303 29.23 -0.48 -7.58
C GLN A 303 29.38 -1.23 -6.25
N ILE A 304 28.36 -2.00 -5.88
CA ILE A 304 28.32 -2.82 -4.67
C ILE A 304 28.67 -4.26 -5.03
N GLY A 305 29.52 -4.90 -4.23
CA GLY A 305 29.82 -6.33 -4.39
C GLY A 305 29.94 -6.99 -3.02
N TRP A 306 29.32 -8.15 -2.88
CA TRP A 306 29.30 -8.94 -1.65
C TRP A 306 30.36 -10.05 -1.66
N GLU A 307 30.97 -10.32 -2.82
CA GLU A 307 32.03 -11.31 -2.97
C GLU A 307 33.38 -10.71 -3.38
N LYS A 308 34.46 -11.34 -2.91
CA LYS A 308 35.82 -10.95 -3.28
C LYS A 308 36.09 -11.30 -4.74
N GLY A 309 36.31 -10.27 -5.55
CA GLY A 309 36.66 -10.42 -6.96
C GLY A 309 35.46 -10.52 -7.90
N GLN A 310 34.25 -10.18 -7.42
CA GLN A 310 33.06 -10.06 -8.26
C GLN A 310 33.29 -9.07 -9.41
N TRP A 311 33.04 -9.53 -10.65
CA TRP A 311 33.29 -8.78 -11.88
C TRP A 311 32.09 -7.90 -12.28
N ASN A 312 30.88 -8.47 -12.28
CA ASN A 312 29.65 -7.77 -12.62
C ASN A 312 28.97 -7.29 -11.34
N LYS A 313 29.30 -6.06 -10.94
CA LYS A 313 28.74 -5.44 -9.74
C LYS A 313 27.56 -4.55 -10.10
N PRO A 314 26.40 -4.70 -9.44
CA PRO A 314 25.32 -3.74 -9.56
C PRO A 314 25.70 -2.41 -8.92
N TYR A 315 25.05 -1.34 -9.35
CA TYR A 315 25.05 -0.07 -8.64
C TYR A 315 24.16 -0.14 -7.40
N GLY A 316 24.51 0.63 -6.37
CA GLY A 316 23.76 0.65 -5.12
C GLY A 316 22.27 0.97 -5.31
N TYR A 317 21.90 1.79 -6.30
CA TYR A 317 20.50 2.09 -6.58
C TYR A 317 19.73 0.95 -7.25
N GLN A 318 20.38 0.08 -8.02
CA GLN A 318 19.73 -1.14 -8.54
C GLN A 318 19.36 -2.08 -7.38
N VAL A 319 20.24 -2.17 -6.38
CA VAL A 319 20.02 -3.00 -5.19
C VAL A 319 19.02 -2.35 -4.23
N LEU A 320 19.20 -1.07 -3.91
CA LEU A 320 18.32 -0.33 -3.01
C LEU A 320 16.90 -0.24 -3.56
N GLY A 321 16.76 -0.08 -4.89
CA GLY A 321 15.49 -0.02 -5.57
C GLY A 321 14.58 -1.19 -5.19
N GLY A 322 15.12 -2.41 -5.11
CA GLY A 322 14.38 -3.59 -4.66
C GLY A 322 13.76 -3.46 -3.26
N LEU A 323 14.48 -2.87 -2.30
CA LEU A 323 13.98 -2.66 -0.94
C LEU A 323 12.95 -1.53 -0.85
N LEU A 324 13.15 -0.45 -1.63
CA LEU A 324 12.28 0.72 -1.61
C LEU A 324 10.87 0.45 -2.13
N ARG A 325 10.68 -0.60 -2.94
CA ARG A 325 9.37 -1.01 -3.46
C ARG A 325 8.33 -1.34 -2.38
N TYR A 326 8.76 -1.54 -1.13
CA TYR A 326 7.85 -1.87 -0.03
C TYR A 326 8.11 -0.96 1.16
N GLY A 327 7.02 -0.39 1.69
CA GLY A 327 7.05 0.48 2.85
C GLY A 327 6.50 1.87 2.56
N ASN A 328 5.94 2.48 3.60
CA ASN A 328 5.59 3.89 3.61
C ASN A 328 6.77 4.65 4.20
N TYR A 329 7.60 5.24 3.35
CA TYR A 329 8.82 5.92 3.75
C TYR A 329 8.57 7.39 4.04
N ASP A 330 9.23 7.90 5.09
CA ASP A 330 9.18 9.32 5.41
C ASP A 330 9.84 10.17 4.29
N PRO A 331 9.26 11.32 3.91
CA PRO A 331 9.80 12.22 2.88
C PRO A 331 11.25 12.67 3.13
N ARG A 332 11.68 12.80 4.39
CA ARG A 332 13.05 13.20 4.75
C ARG A 332 14.06 12.12 4.33
N PHE A 333 13.61 10.88 4.15
CA PHE A 333 14.41 9.77 3.65
C PHE A 333 14.22 9.55 2.14
N LEU A 334 12.97 9.41 1.67
CA LEU A 334 12.66 8.97 0.31
C LEU A 334 12.87 10.07 -0.73
N ASP A 335 12.36 11.29 -0.51
CA ASP A 335 12.40 12.36 -1.54
C ASP A 335 13.83 12.62 -2.02
N PRO A 336 14.86 12.82 -1.15
CA PRO A 336 16.22 13.04 -1.64
C PRO A 336 16.76 11.93 -2.53
N ILE A 337 16.35 10.67 -2.29
CA ILE A 337 16.75 9.52 -3.10
C ILE A 337 16.01 9.56 -4.45
N ALA A 338 14.69 9.72 -4.43
CA ALA A 338 13.87 9.79 -5.64
C ALA A 338 14.26 10.96 -6.55
N GLU A 339 14.50 12.13 -5.97
CA GLU A 339 15.00 13.32 -6.67
C GLU A 339 16.36 13.07 -7.34
N HIS A 340 17.29 12.44 -6.63
CA HIS A 340 18.62 12.16 -7.16
C HIS A 340 18.57 11.13 -8.30
N VAL A 341 17.84 10.03 -8.12
CA VAL A 341 17.63 9.01 -9.17
C VAL A 341 17.01 9.63 -10.42
N THR A 342 15.95 10.43 -10.26
CA THR A 342 15.27 11.10 -11.39
C THR A 342 16.22 12.04 -12.14
N GLN A 343 17.09 12.77 -11.43
CA GLN A 343 18.07 13.68 -12.06
C GLN A 343 19.20 12.93 -12.78
N LEU A 344 19.60 11.76 -12.28
CA LEU A 344 20.54 10.88 -12.96
C LEU A 344 19.93 10.34 -14.25
N HIS A 345 18.69 9.84 -14.18
CA HIS A 345 17.94 9.35 -15.33
C HIS A 345 17.80 10.41 -16.41
N LYS A 346 17.37 11.63 -16.04
CA LYS A 346 17.28 12.76 -16.97
C LYS A 346 18.62 13.05 -17.68
N LYS A 347 19.74 12.86 -16.98
CA LYS A 347 21.09 13.16 -17.51
C LYS A 347 21.59 12.05 -18.44
N ASP A 348 21.36 10.80 -18.07
CA ASP A 348 21.76 9.59 -18.80
C ASP A 348 20.77 8.45 -18.48
N PRO A 349 19.70 8.27 -19.28
CA PRO A 349 18.65 7.29 -19.03
C PRO A 349 19.19 5.85 -18.91
N TYR A 350 20.28 5.54 -19.62
CA TYR A 350 20.85 4.19 -19.67
C TYR A 350 21.96 3.96 -18.65
N PHE A 351 22.22 4.91 -17.75
CA PHE A 351 23.33 4.86 -16.78
C PHE A 351 23.38 3.53 -16.00
N PHE A 352 22.22 3.08 -15.50
CA PHE A 352 22.10 1.86 -14.70
C PHE A 352 21.85 0.59 -15.53
N LEU A 353 21.50 0.70 -16.81
CA LEU A 353 21.13 -0.47 -17.62
C LEU A 353 22.33 -1.18 -18.26
N ASN A 354 23.51 -0.55 -18.25
CA ASN A 354 24.69 -1.06 -18.94
C ASN A 354 25.30 -2.34 -18.32
N ASN A 355 24.97 -2.67 -17.07
CA ASN A 355 25.49 -3.84 -16.34
C ASN A 355 24.41 -4.91 -16.05
N LYS A 356 23.24 -4.83 -16.71
CA LYS A 356 22.09 -5.73 -16.47
C LYS A 356 22.38 -7.18 -16.86
N ALA A 357 21.65 -8.10 -16.23
CA ALA A 357 21.80 -9.54 -16.43
C ALA A 357 21.07 -10.03 -17.70
N MET A 358 21.64 -9.70 -18.86
CA MET A 358 21.07 -10.06 -20.16
C MET A 358 20.84 -11.57 -20.34
N GLY A 359 19.64 -11.94 -20.76
CA GLY A 359 19.24 -13.31 -21.12
C GLY A 359 18.65 -14.13 -19.98
N GLN A 360 18.40 -13.51 -18.83
CA GLN A 360 17.73 -14.11 -17.68
C GLN A 360 16.24 -13.76 -17.66
N GLU A 361 15.46 -14.46 -16.83
CA GLU A 361 14.07 -14.07 -16.53
C GLU A 361 14.05 -12.70 -15.80
N ASP A 362 12.97 -11.93 -15.94
CA ASP A 362 12.86 -10.61 -15.29
C ASP A 362 12.79 -10.67 -13.77
N ILE A 363 12.50 -11.85 -13.21
CA ILE A 363 12.59 -12.10 -11.77
C ILE A 363 14.04 -12.21 -11.28
N TYR A 364 15.02 -12.38 -12.17
CA TYR A 364 16.44 -12.47 -11.83
C TYR A 364 17.02 -11.09 -11.51
N GLY A 365 17.66 -10.96 -10.36
CA GLY A 365 18.32 -9.71 -9.95
C GLY A 365 17.77 -9.18 -8.63
N PHE A 366 17.40 -7.90 -8.62
CA PHE A 366 17.04 -7.17 -7.40
C PHE A 366 15.55 -6.80 -7.32
N ASN A 367 14.73 -7.34 -8.21
CA ASN A 367 13.28 -7.32 -8.10
C ASN A 367 12.70 -8.74 -8.25
N PRO A 368 12.80 -9.60 -7.22
CA PRO A 368 12.33 -10.99 -7.30
C PRO A 368 10.82 -11.10 -7.55
N SER A 369 10.05 -10.01 -7.37
CA SER A 369 8.64 -9.97 -7.74
C SER A 369 8.39 -10.03 -9.25
N GLY A 370 9.32 -9.51 -10.05
CA GLY A 370 9.18 -9.29 -11.50
C GLY A 370 8.09 -8.27 -11.88
N ARG A 371 7.47 -7.60 -10.90
CA ARG A 371 6.43 -6.60 -11.15
C ARG A 371 7.05 -5.27 -11.54
N MET A 372 6.53 -4.65 -12.61
CA MET A 372 7.01 -3.37 -13.16
C MET A 372 8.53 -3.35 -13.39
N GLY A 373 9.01 -4.36 -14.11
CA GLY A 373 10.39 -4.46 -14.57
C GLY A 373 11.30 -5.33 -13.72
N SER A 374 12.49 -5.58 -14.25
CA SER A 374 13.52 -6.41 -13.63
C SER A 374 14.25 -5.77 -12.44
N GLY A 375 14.01 -4.47 -12.18
CA GLY A 375 14.66 -3.71 -11.11
C GLY A 375 16.05 -3.22 -11.48
N ASN A 376 16.40 -3.20 -12.77
CA ASN A 376 17.68 -2.64 -13.22
C ASN A 376 17.60 -1.13 -13.39
N ASP A 377 16.43 -0.56 -13.66
CA ASP A 377 16.19 0.88 -13.68
C ASP A 377 15.68 1.35 -12.29
N PRO A 378 16.49 2.08 -11.51
CA PRO A 378 16.06 2.58 -10.22
C PRO A 378 14.93 3.60 -10.29
N LEU A 379 14.69 4.24 -11.45
CA LEU A 379 13.59 5.20 -11.60
C LEU A 379 12.24 4.52 -11.32
N ASN A 380 12.00 3.35 -11.90
CA ASN A 380 10.78 2.57 -11.67
C ASN A 380 10.64 2.22 -10.18
N SER A 381 11.73 1.83 -9.53
CA SER A 381 11.73 1.51 -8.09
C SER A 381 11.41 2.69 -7.19
N VAL A 382 11.94 3.89 -7.46
CA VAL A 382 11.65 5.06 -6.61
C VAL A 382 10.26 5.63 -6.86
N LEU A 383 9.75 5.53 -8.10
CA LEU A 383 8.36 5.91 -8.40
C LEU A 383 7.38 4.96 -7.70
N GLU A 384 7.64 3.65 -7.73
CA GLU A 384 6.87 2.68 -6.96
C GLU A 384 6.92 2.97 -5.45
N ALA A 385 8.11 3.29 -4.92
CA ALA A 385 8.26 3.65 -3.52
C ALA A 385 7.43 4.88 -3.12
N LEU A 386 7.36 5.88 -4.00
CA LEU A 386 6.49 7.05 -3.84
C LEU A 386 5.02 6.65 -3.88
N GLY A 387 4.64 5.69 -4.74
CA GLY A 387 3.29 5.12 -4.80
C GLY A 387 2.80 4.48 -3.49
N HIS A 388 3.71 4.01 -2.64
CA HIS A 388 3.36 3.50 -1.31
C HIS A 388 3.54 4.53 -0.17
N SER A 389 4.04 5.72 -0.48
CA SER A 389 4.49 6.73 0.49
C SER A 389 3.80 8.08 0.25
N PRO A 390 2.51 8.24 0.64
CA PRO A 390 1.69 9.38 0.20
C PRO A 390 2.24 10.75 0.58
N GLU A 391 2.77 10.92 1.80
CA GLU A 391 3.36 12.21 2.21
C GLU A 391 4.64 12.54 1.43
N ALA A 392 5.45 11.52 1.11
CA ALA A 392 6.63 11.66 0.27
C ALA A 392 6.25 12.00 -1.17
N SER A 393 5.28 11.28 -1.72
CA SER A 393 4.80 11.52 -3.08
C SER A 393 4.21 12.92 -3.25
N GLU A 394 3.34 13.37 -2.34
CA GLU A 394 2.79 14.73 -2.36
C GLU A 394 3.91 15.76 -2.38
N LYS A 395 4.91 15.65 -1.49
CA LYS A 395 6.02 16.61 -1.42
C LYS A 395 6.90 16.56 -2.66
N PHE A 396 7.19 15.38 -3.18
CA PHE A 396 7.99 15.21 -4.38
C PHE A 396 7.37 15.95 -5.58
N PHE A 397 6.05 15.87 -5.77
CA PHE A 397 5.40 16.57 -6.90
C PHE A 397 5.11 18.05 -6.64
N THR A 398 4.89 18.46 -5.39
CA THR A 398 4.42 19.83 -5.05
C THR A 398 5.53 20.77 -4.59
N GLN A 399 6.67 20.27 -4.13
CA GLN A 399 7.79 21.09 -3.69
C GLN A 399 8.77 21.41 -4.81
N SER A 400 9.54 22.48 -4.62
CA SER A 400 10.59 22.86 -5.57
C SER A 400 11.72 21.83 -5.56
N PRO A 401 12.13 21.30 -6.74
CA PRO A 401 13.18 20.29 -6.83
C PRO A 401 14.52 20.74 -6.25
N THR A 402 15.15 19.89 -5.44
CA THR A 402 16.53 20.09 -4.97
C THR A 402 17.53 19.61 -6.02
N ALA A 403 18.56 20.39 -6.35
CA ALA A 403 19.60 19.92 -7.26
C ALA A 403 20.63 19.00 -6.56
N TYR A 404 21.05 17.94 -7.23
CA TYR A 404 22.11 17.02 -6.75
C TYR A 404 23.30 16.93 -7.72
N ASN A 405 24.46 16.58 -7.18
CA ASN A 405 25.61 16.10 -7.95
C ASN A 405 25.49 14.57 -8.14
N GLU A 406 26.27 14.01 -9.07
CA GLU A 406 26.26 12.56 -9.38
C GLU A 406 26.69 11.67 -8.19
N ASP A 407 27.41 12.22 -7.21
CA ASP A 407 27.79 11.51 -5.99
C ASP A 407 26.71 11.57 -4.88
N GLY A 408 25.51 12.08 -5.18
CA GLY A 408 24.39 12.20 -4.26
C GLY A 408 24.47 13.39 -3.29
N THR A 409 25.51 14.22 -3.38
CA THR A 409 25.62 15.44 -2.57
C THR A 409 24.74 16.56 -3.13
N LYS A 410 24.16 17.39 -2.27
CA LYS A 410 23.35 18.53 -2.69
C LYS A 410 24.19 19.53 -3.48
N LYS A 411 23.67 19.93 -4.63
CA LYS A 411 24.22 20.97 -5.50
C LYS A 411 23.44 22.27 -5.25
N GLY A 412 24.14 23.40 -5.16
CA GLY A 412 23.48 24.70 -5.11
C GLY A 412 22.81 25.05 -6.43
N GLY A 413 21.63 25.66 -6.39
CA GLY A 413 20.89 26.13 -7.58
C GLY A 413 19.73 25.21 -7.99
N SER A 414 19.30 25.32 -9.24
CA SER A 414 18.19 24.54 -9.81
C SER A 414 18.71 23.35 -10.62
N PRO A 415 17.97 22.21 -10.66
CA PRO A 415 18.29 21.08 -11.52
C PRO A 415 17.90 21.29 -13.01
N GLY A 416 17.44 22.49 -13.38
CA GLY A 416 17.09 22.85 -14.76
C GLY A 416 15.65 22.48 -15.16
N PHE A 417 14.76 22.34 -14.18
CA PHE A 417 13.31 22.19 -14.32
C PHE A 417 12.64 22.70 -13.03
N THR A 418 11.32 22.91 -13.06
CA THR A 418 10.56 23.55 -11.96
C THR A 418 9.67 22.60 -11.16
N SER A 419 9.23 21.49 -11.77
CA SER A 419 8.44 20.45 -11.10
C SER A 419 8.72 19.08 -11.72
N TYR A 420 8.56 18.01 -10.95
CA TYR A 420 8.72 16.64 -11.44
C TYR A 420 7.58 16.21 -12.36
N LEU A 421 6.34 16.64 -12.11
CA LEU A 421 5.23 16.45 -13.06
C LEU A 421 5.57 17.03 -14.43
N GLY A 422 6.12 18.26 -14.46
CA GLY A 422 6.55 18.90 -15.71
C GLY A 422 7.70 18.17 -16.40
N LEU A 423 8.62 17.58 -15.63
CA LEU A 423 9.74 16.80 -16.18
C LEU A 423 9.28 15.47 -16.79
N PHE A 424 8.47 14.68 -16.09
CA PHE A 424 8.01 13.37 -16.57
C PHE A 424 7.04 13.46 -17.74
N THR A 425 6.37 14.61 -17.89
CA THR A 425 5.47 14.90 -19.00
C THR A 425 6.13 15.74 -20.10
N ASP A 426 7.45 15.91 -20.05
CA ASP A 426 8.22 16.46 -21.15
C ASP A 426 8.35 15.39 -22.24
N LYS A 427 8.06 15.77 -23.49
CA LYS A 427 8.19 14.87 -24.65
C LYS A 427 9.63 14.40 -24.90
N ASP A 428 10.61 15.14 -24.38
CA ASP A 428 12.03 14.81 -24.51
C ASP A 428 12.50 13.90 -23.35
N PHE A 429 11.62 13.50 -22.42
CA PHE A 429 11.93 12.55 -21.37
C PHE A 429 11.96 11.12 -21.92
N ASP A 430 13.10 10.45 -21.76
CA ASP A 430 13.35 9.11 -22.30
C ASP A 430 12.99 8.04 -21.25
N TRP A 431 11.91 7.30 -21.50
CA TRP A 431 11.52 6.14 -20.69
C TRP A 431 12.25 4.89 -21.18
N THR A 432 12.87 4.15 -20.25
CA THR A 432 13.71 3.01 -20.60
C THR A 432 12.96 1.68 -20.49
N VAL A 433 13.50 0.64 -21.13
CA VAL A 433 12.99 -0.72 -21.08
C VAL A 433 13.71 -1.53 -19.99
N ASP A 434 13.09 -1.67 -18.83
CA ASP A 434 13.62 -2.42 -17.69
C ASP A 434 13.27 -3.92 -17.76
N THR A 435 13.97 -4.64 -18.64
CA THR A 435 13.89 -6.10 -18.78
C THR A 435 15.28 -6.73 -18.93
N ASN A 436 15.41 -7.97 -18.49
CA ASN A 436 16.57 -8.83 -18.71
C ASN A 436 16.56 -9.50 -20.10
N ASP A 437 15.48 -9.43 -20.88
CA ASP A 437 15.41 -10.07 -22.22
C ASP A 437 16.50 -9.51 -23.16
N THR A 438 17.05 -10.40 -24.00
CA THR A 438 18.09 -10.10 -25.00
C THR A 438 17.51 -9.77 -26.37
N ASN A 439 16.26 -10.16 -26.63
CA ASN A 439 15.61 -10.05 -27.94
C ASN A 439 14.48 -9.01 -27.96
N ILE A 440 14.60 -7.95 -27.16
CA ILE A 440 13.62 -6.86 -27.05
C ILE A 440 13.22 -6.36 -28.45
N LEU A 441 14.19 -6.05 -29.32
CA LEU A 441 13.93 -5.56 -30.68
C LEU A 441 13.30 -6.58 -31.65
N ALA A 442 13.16 -7.84 -31.26
CA ALA A 442 12.52 -8.88 -32.07
C ALA A 442 11.08 -9.19 -31.64
N ASP A 443 10.64 -8.66 -30.50
CA ASP A 443 9.31 -8.84 -29.92
C ASP A 443 8.74 -7.46 -29.57
N GLU A 444 7.99 -6.88 -30.51
CA GLU A 444 7.46 -5.53 -30.42
C GLU A 444 6.48 -5.38 -29.25
N ASP A 445 5.60 -6.36 -29.06
CA ASP A 445 4.59 -6.36 -27.99
C ASP A 445 5.24 -6.38 -26.60
N LYS A 446 6.27 -7.21 -26.41
CA LYS A 446 7.05 -7.18 -25.16
C LYS A 446 7.75 -5.86 -24.93
N THR A 447 8.27 -5.24 -25.99
CA THR A 447 8.94 -3.94 -25.89
C THR A 447 7.96 -2.86 -25.48
N LYS A 448 6.79 -2.80 -26.13
CA LYS A 448 5.70 -1.88 -25.78
C LYS A 448 5.27 -2.06 -24.33
N ASN A 449 5.03 -3.30 -23.90
CA ASN A 449 4.67 -3.59 -22.50
C ASN A 449 5.78 -3.19 -21.51
N ALA A 450 7.05 -3.48 -21.80
CA ALA A 450 8.12 -3.12 -20.88
C ALA A 450 8.40 -1.60 -20.83
N LEU A 451 7.98 -0.84 -21.85
CA LEU A 451 8.00 0.64 -21.83
C LEU A 451 6.92 1.22 -20.91
N THR A 452 5.86 0.47 -20.55
CA THR A 452 4.81 0.98 -19.65
C THR A 452 5.21 0.91 -18.17
N PHE A 453 6.21 0.11 -17.79
CA PHE A 453 6.57 -0.08 -16.38
C PHE A 453 6.93 1.23 -15.65
N GLY A 454 7.65 2.13 -16.31
CA GLY A 454 7.99 3.44 -15.75
C GLY A 454 6.78 4.36 -15.63
N PRO A 455 6.01 4.56 -16.71
CA PRO A 455 4.72 5.25 -16.67
C PRO A 455 3.74 4.69 -15.63
N GLU A 456 3.55 3.37 -15.52
CA GLU A 456 2.69 2.75 -14.51
C GLU A 456 3.14 3.10 -13.08
N ALA A 457 4.45 2.98 -12.79
CA ALA A 457 5.00 3.38 -11.50
C ALA A 457 4.83 4.89 -11.21
N LEU A 458 4.92 5.74 -12.24
CA LEU A 458 4.57 7.16 -12.12
C LEU A 458 3.08 7.35 -11.81
N GLY A 459 2.21 6.52 -12.37
CA GLY A 459 0.77 6.50 -12.10
C GLY A 459 0.50 6.25 -10.63
N HIS A 460 1.09 5.18 -10.09
CA HIS A 460 1.02 4.86 -8.66
C HIS A 460 1.51 6.02 -7.79
N ALA A 461 2.63 6.65 -8.17
CA ALA A 461 3.15 7.80 -7.44
C ALA A 461 2.17 8.99 -7.45
N LEU A 462 1.61 9.36 -8.61
CA LEU A 462 0.64 10.45 -8.74
C LEU A 462 -0.66 10.16 -7.99
N GLU A 463 -1.15 8.92 -8.05
CA GLU A 463 -2.32 8.48 -7.30
C GLU A 463 -2.08 8.62 -5.80
N SER A 464 -0.92 8.16 -5.32
CA SER A 464 -0.59 8.30 -3.91
C SER A 464 -0.44 9.76 -3.46
N ALA A 465 0.17 10.58 -4.31
CA ALA A 465 0.37 12.01 -4.06
C ALA A 465 -0.94 12.81 -4.00
N THR A 466 -1.96 12.41 -4.74
CA THR A 466 -3.23 13.13 -4.86
C THR A 466 -4.30 12.61 -3.92
N THR A 467 -4.30 11.32 -3.60
CA THR A 467 -5.29 10.70 -2.71
C THR A 467 -4.88 10.72 -1.23
N GLY A 468 -3.59 10.91 -0.94
CA GLY A 468 -3.05 10.81 0.41
C GLY A 468 -2.96 9.37 0.94
N ARG A 469 -3.11 8.36 0.07
CA ARG A 469 -3.05 6.92 0.42
C ARG A 469 -2.01 6.20 -0.42
N PRO A 470 -1.49 5.04 0.01
CA PRO A 470 -0.82 4.12 -0.91
C PRO A 470 -1.76 3.75 -2.06
N TYR A 471 -1.24 3.63 -3.29
CA TYR A 471 -2.05 3.28 -4.47
C TYR A 471 -2.71 1.89 -4.34
N ASP A 472 -2.10 1.00 -3.56
CA ASP A 472 -2.57 -0.37 -3.31
C ASP A 472 -3.42 -0.50 -2.03
N ASP A 473 -3.88 0.63 -1.45
CA ASP A 473 -4.80 0.62 -0.31
C ASP A 473 -6.27 0.68 -0.75
N ASP A 474 -6.86 -0.50 -0.95
CA ASP A 474 -8.27 -0.65 -1.31
C ASP A 474 -9.22 -0.60 -0.09
N THR A 475 -8.70 -0.63 1.13
CA THR A 475 -9.52 -0.80 2.36
C THR A 475 -9.50 0.39 3.31
N GLY A 476 -8.61 1.36 3.08
CA GLY A 476 -8.50 2.56 3.88
C GLY A 476 -9.76 3.44 3.83
N ASP A 477 -10.05 4.09 4.95
CA ASP A 477 -11.08 5.12 5.02
C ASP A 477 -10.75 6.27 4.05
N ALA A 478 -11.78 6.97 3.56
CA ALA A 478 -11.57 8.15 2.73
C ALA A 478 -10.82 9.25 3.50
N ILE A 479 -9.84 9.90 2.85
CA ILE A 479 -9.02 10.97 3.44
C ILE A 479 -9.43 12.32 2.85
N LYS A 480 -9.72 13.32 3.70
CA LYS A 480 -10.05 14.68 3.23
C LYS A 480 -8.86 15.28 2.49
N HIS A 481 -9.09 15.74 1.26
CA HIS A 481 -8.03 16.23 0.38
C HIS A 481 -7.44 17.55 0.88
N SER A 482 -6.12 17.63 0.86
CA SER A 482 -5.35 18.84 1.19
C SER A 482 -5.33 19.82 0.00
N ALA A 483 -5.01 21.09 0.25
CA ALA A 483 -4.88 22.07 -0.83
C ALA A 483 -3.77 21.76 -1.82
N ALA A 484 -2.69 21.12 -1.37
CA ALA A 484 -1.59 20.72 -2.25
C ALA A 484 -2.00 19.54 -3.14
N GLN A 485 -2.76 18.59 -2.60
CA GLN A 485 -3.32 17.46 -3.34
C GLN A 485 -4.33 17.93 -4.41
N ALA A 486 -5.27 18.79 -4.02
CA ALA A 486 -6.26 19.37 -4.93
C ALA A 486 -5.62 20.18 -6.06
N GLN A 487 -4.58 20.98 -5.75
CA GLN A 487 -3.81 21.69 -6.78
C GLN A 487 -3.07 20.73 -7.72
N LEU A 488 -2.50 19.63 -7.19
CA LEU A 488 -1.83 18.64 -8.03
C LEU A 488 -2.80 17.96 -9.00
N VAL A 489 -4.03 17.63 -8.55
CA VAL A 489 -5.08 17.12 -9.45
C VAL A 489 -5.44 18.14 -10.53
N ASN A 490 -5.55 19.42 -10.17
CA ASN A 490 -5.74 20.48 -11.15
C ASN A 490 -4.64 20.50 -12.22
N ASP A 491 -3.38 20.43 -11.79
CA ASP A 491 -2.22 20.46 -12.67
C ASP A 491 -2.16 19.21 -13.57
N ILE A 492 -2.51 18.03 -13.05
CA ILE A 492 -2.61 16.78 -13.82
C ILE A 492 -3.68 16.89 -14.90
N VAL A 493 -4.91 17.26 -14.53
CA VAL A 493 -6.03 17.38 -15.47
C VAL A 493 -5.74 18.45 -16.53
N ASN A 494 -5.15 19.58 -16.15
CA ASN A 494 -4.72 20.58 -17.12
C ASN A 494 -3.65 20.04 -18.05
N LYS A 495 -2.61 19.38 -17.53
CA LYS A 495 -1.49 18.90 -18.36
C LYS A 495 -1.95 17.92 -19.43
N PHE A 496 -2.74 16.93 -19.04
CA PHE A 496 -3.22 15.88 -19.96
C PHE A 496 -4.45 16.32 -20.75
N GLY A 497 -5.25 17.25 -20.24
CA GLY A 497 -6.31 17.90 -21.02
C GLY A 497 -5.78 18.87 -22.08
N GLU A 498 -4.61 19.49 -21.87
CA GLU A 498 -3.93 20.31 -22.88
C GLU A 498 -3.14 19.46 -23.89
N ASN A 499 -2.60 18.31 -23.46
CA ASN A 499 -1.75 17.42 -24.25
C ASN A 499 -2.28 15.97 -24.16
N PRO A 500 -3.49 15.69 -24.69
CA PRO A 500 -4.12 14.37 -24.60
C PRO A 500 -3.29 13.27 -25.27
N GLU A 501 -2.51 13.62 -26.29
CA GLU A 501 -1.62 12.71 -27.01
C GLU A 501 -0.54 12.06 -26.12
N LEU A 502 -0.25 12.61 -24.95
CA LEU A 502 0.72 12.01 -24.02
C LEU A 502 0.24 10.68 -23.43
N ILE A 503 -1.08 10.52 -23.24
CA ILE A 503 -1.71 9.34 -22.61
C ILE A 503 -2.58 8.55 -23.58
N ARG A 504 -2.63 8.95 -24.85
CA ARG A 504 -3.34 8.21 -25.91
C ARG A 504 -2.74 6.83 -26.10
N HIS A 505 -3.58 5.82 -26.24
CA HIS A 505 -3.16 4.48 -26.67
C HIS A 505 -3.84 4.17 -27.99
N ASN A 506 -3.07 3.71 -28.95
CA ASN A 506 -3.54 3.34 -30.26
C ASN A 506 -2.80 2.09 -30.76
N GLU A 507 -3.55 1.02 -31.01
CA GLU A 507 -3.08 -0.22 -31.64
C GLU A 507 -3.65 -0.39 -33.06
N ASN A 508 -4.40 0.60 -33.57
CA ASN A 508 -4.89 0.62 -34.94
C ASN A 508 -3.78 1.08 -35.90
N GLY A 509 -3.16 0.09 -36.55
CA GLY A 509 -2.10 0.29 -37.54
C GLY A 509 -2.50 0.99 -38.84
N ASP A 510 -3.76 1.37 -39.02
CA ASP A 510 -4.22 2.18 -40.16
C ASP A 510 -4.26 3.70 -39.86
N LEU A 511 -4.01 4.10 -38.61
CA LEU A 511 -4.04 5.50 -38.13
C LEU A 511 -2.61 6.04 -37.88
N ASP A 512 -1.82 6.17 -38.94
CA ASP A 512 -0.41 6.63 -38.89
C ASP A 512 -0.21 8.01 -38.20
N ASP A 513 -1.24 8.85 -38.16
CA ASP A 513 -1.19 10.20 -37.57
C ASP A 513 -1.53 10.24 -36.06
N ALA A 514 -1.82 9.09 -35.43
CA ALA A 514 -2.27 8.98 -34.03
C ALA A 514 -1.48 7.93 -33.23
N GLU A 515 -0.15 8.04 -33.18
CA GLU A 515 0.69 7.11 -32.40
C GLU A 515 0.33 7.10 -30.89
N SER A 516 0.61 5.98 -30.23
CA SER A 516 0.50 5.87 -28.77
C SER A 516 1.45 6.84 -28.08
N GLY A 517 0.94 7.58 -27.10
CA GLY A 517 1.73 8.46 -26.25
C GLY A 517 2.63 7.70 -25.28
N PRO A 518 3.77 8.26 -24.84
CA PRO A 518 4.71 7.54 -23.98
C PRO A 518 4.17 7.26 -22.56
N LEU A 519 3.02 7.83 -22.19
CA LEU A 519 2.47 7.76 -20.83
C LEU A 519 1.10 7.05 -20.77
N TYR A 520 0.69 6.31 -21.80
CA TYR A 520 -0.63 5.63 -21.79
C TYR A 520 -0.79 4.63 -20.62
N GLY A 521 0.31 4.10 -20.09
CA GLY A 521 0.32 3.25 -18.88
C GLY A 521 -0.14 3.97 -17.60
N LEU A 522 -0.28 5.31 -17.61
CA LEU A 522 -0.84 6.07 -16.48
C LEU A 522 -2.36 5.94 -16.34
N ARG A 523 -3.07 5.52 -17.40
CA ARG A 523 -4.53 5.70 -17.47
C ARG A 523 -5.30 5.02 -16.34
N GLY A 524 -4.88 3.83 -15.90
CA GLY A 524 -5.47 3.15 -14.74
C GLY A 524 -5.48 4.05 -13.48
N SER A 525 -4.30 4.48 -13.03
CA SER A 525 -4.19 5.39 -11.88
C SER A 525 -4.84 6.76 -12.11
N LEU A 526 -4.83 7.30 -13.33
CA LEU A 526 -5.57 8.54 -13.64
C LEU A 526 -7.09 8.35 -13.51
N GLY A 527 -7.60 7.16 -13.83
CA GLY A 527 -8.98 6.76 -13.57
C GLY A 527 -9.30 6.71 -12.08
N ASP A 528 -8.41 6.13 -11.27
CA ASP A 528 -8.56 6.06 -9.82
C ASP A 528 -8.50 7.46 -9.16
N ILE A 529 -7.61 8.35 -9.61
CA ILE A 529 -7.61 9.77 -9.21
C ILE A 529 -8.94 10.45 -9.58
N THR A 530 -9.46 10.18 -10.77
CA THR A 530 -10.74 10.74 -11.23
C THR A 530 -11.90 10.27 -10.37
N ALA A 531 -11.92 8.97 -10.03
CA ALA A 531 -12.91 8.37 -9.18
C ALA A 531 -12.90 8.98 -7.77
N GLU A 532 -11.71 9.20 -7.20
CA GLU A 532 -11.53 9.87 -5.91
C GLU A 532 -12.07 11.32 -5.91
N TYR A 533 -11.84 12.06 -6.99
CA TYR A 533 -12.22 13.47 -7.13
C TYR A 533 -13.54 13.67 -7.89
N MET A 534 -14.42 12.66 -7.93
CA MET A 534 -15.64 12.67 -8.75
C MET A 534 -16.53 13.91 -8.53
N GLY A 535 -16.59 14.43 -7.31
CA GLY A 535 -17.31 15.67 -7.01
C GLY A 535 -16.75 16.89 -7.76
N ASP A 536 -15.43 17.03 -7.85
CA ASP A 536 -14.79 18.10 -8.62
C ASP A 536 -15.02 17.95 -10.13
N PHE A 537 -14.98 16.72 -10.65
CA PHE A 537 -15.29 16.46 -12.06
C PHE A 537 -16.75 16.79 -12.42
N GLN A 538 -17.71 16.39 -11.58
CA GLN A 538 -19.12 16.74 -11.80
C GLN A 538 -19.35 18.25 -11.70
N ARG A 539 -18.70 18.96 -10.78
CA ARG A 539 -18.75 20.43 -10.74
C ARG A 539 -18.21 21.08 -12.00
N ALA A 540 -17.11 20.55 -12.55
CA ALA A 540 -16.49 21.08 -13.75
C ALA A 540 -17.42 21.00 -14.97
N MET A 541 -18.09 19.86 -15.19
CA MET A 541 -18.94 19.64 -16.37
C MET A 541 -20.00 20.73 -16.59
N TYR A 542 -20.61 21.25 -15.52
CA TYR A 542 -21.65 22.28 -15.61
C TYR A 542 -21.23 23.64 -15.03
N LYS A 543 -19.93 23.84 -14.74
CA LYS A 543 -19.39 25.08 -14.16
C LYS A 543 -20.11 25.48 -12.88
N GLU A 544 -20.34 24.51 -12.01
CA GLU A 544 -21.00 24.76 -10.73
C GLU A 544 -20.18 25.77 -9.91
N ASP A 545 -20.88 26.70 -9.25
CA ASP A 545 -20.24 27.68 -8.38
C ASP A 545 -19.44 26.97 -7.27
N PRO A 546 -18.19 27.39 -6.98
CA PRO A 546 -17.41 26.77 -5.91
C PRO A 546 -18.00 26.85 -4.51
N SER A 547 -18.97 27.73 -4.29
CA SER A 547 -19.73 27.84 -3.04
C SER A 547 -21.05 27.06 -3.03
N SER A 548 -21.35 26.32 -4.10
CA SER A 548 -22.57 25.51 -4.18
C SER A 548 -22.54 24.35 -3.21
N ASP A 549 -23.62 24.21 -2.44
CA ASP A 549 -23.86 23.05 -1.57
C ASP A 549 -24.44 21.84 -2.36
N LEU A 550 -24.66 21.95 -3.68
CA LEU A 550 -25.25 20.86 -4.49
C LEU A 550 -24.27 19.72 -4.73
N PHE A 551 -23.02 20.05 -5.06
CA PHE A 551 -21.96 19.09 -5.35
C PHE A 551 -20.80 19.35 -4.36
N PRO A 552 -20.86 18.79 -3.14
CA PRO A 552 -19.83 19.01 -2.15
C PRO A 552 -18.51 18.33 -2.52
N THR A 553 -17.38 18.94 -2.17
CA THR A 553 -16.05 18.32 -2.23
C THR A 553 -15.68 17.66 -0.92
N PHE A 554 -14.79 16.67 -0.98
CA PHE A 554 -14.29 15.98 0.18
C PHE A 554 -12.93 16.53 0.64
N GLY A 555 -12.95 17.74 1.19
CA GLY A 555 -11.74 18.51 1.48
C GLY A 555 -11.63 19.75 0.59
N GLU A 556 -10.42 20.13 0.22
CA GLU A 556 -10.19 21.26 -0.69
C GLU A 556 -10.61 20.93 -2.12
N ALA A 557 -11.24 21.89 -2.81
CA ALA A 557 -11.67 21.74 -4.20
C ALA A 557 -10.49 21.82 -5.17
N ALA A 558 -10.45 20.93 -6.17
CA ALA A 558 -9.42 20.93 -7.21
C ALA A 558 -9.61 22.03 -8.27
N GLY A 559 -10.84 22.53 -8.47
CA GLY A 559 -11.11 23.69 -9.33
C GLY A 559 -10.78 23.46 -10.81
N LEU A 560 -11.25 22.36 -11.39
CA LEU A 560 -10.88 21.89 -12.73
C LEU A 560 -11.45 22.76 -13.87
N ASP A 561 -10.68 22.91 -14.96
CA ASP A 561 -11.20 23.49 -16.20
C ASP A 561 -12.11 22.48 -16.93
N PRO A 562 -13.34 22.86 -17.32
CA PRO A 562 -14.28 21.92 -17.94
C PRO A 562 -13.80 21.34 -19.27
N GLY A 563 -13.09 22.14 -20.09
CA GLY A 563 -12.59 21.69 -21.39
C GLY A 563 -11.41 20.73 -21.25
N HIS A 564 -10.54 20.97 -20.27
CA HIS A 564 -9.44 20.05 -19.94
C HIS A 564 -9.97 18.76 -19.31
N ALA A 565 -10.91 18.87 -18.37
CA ALA A 565 -11.55 17.70 -17.75
C ALA A 565 -12.25 16.80 -18.78
N ALA A 566 -12.97 17.37 -19.75
CA ALA A 566 -13.64 16.58 -20.78
C ALA A 566 -12.65 15.82 -21.67
N ARG A 567 -11.59 16.48 -22.17
CA ARG A 567 -10.54 15.83 -22.98
C ARG A 567 -9.77 14.77 -22.21
N PHE A 568 -9.46 15.07 -20.96
CA PHE A 568 -8.79 14.13 -20.07
C PHE A 568 -9.64 12.86 -19.85
N LEU A 569 -10.94 13.01 -19.55
CA LEU A 569 -11.86 11.89 -19.41
C LEU A 569 -11.98 11.06 -20.70
N GLY A 570 -11.92 11.70 -21.87
CA GLY A 570 -11.96 11.04 -23.18
C GLY A 570 -10.80 10.08 -23.44
N GLU A 571 -9.58 10.46 -23.03
CA GLU A 571 -8.40 9.61 -23.18
C GLU A 571 -8.28 8.57 -22.05
N VAL A 572 -8.55 8.97 -20.81
CA VAL A 572 -8.49 8.07 -19.64
C VAL A 572 -9.57 6.99 -19.73
N GLY A 573 -10.78 7.33 -20.16
CA GLY A 573 -11.91 6.40 -20.22
C GLY A 573 -11.81 5.31 -21.30
N GLN A 574 -10.78 5.34 -22.14
CA GLN A 574 -10.47 4.25 -23.08
C GLN A 574 -9.87 3.02 -22.37
N ASP A 575 -9.30 3.21 -21.17
CA ASP A 575 -8.77 2.13 -20.34
C ASP A 575 -9.91 1.43 -19.58
N PRO A 576 -10.04 0.09 -19.67
CA PRO A 576 -11.14 -0.64 -19.02
C PRO A 576 -11.24 -0.47 -17.50
N ASP A 577 -10.11 -0.47 -16.79
CA ASP A 577 -10.07 -0.32 -15.33
C ASP A 577 -10.43 1.11 -14.92
N ALA A 578 -9.84 2.10 -15.60
CA ALA A 578 -10.20 3.51 -15.41
C ALA A 578 -11.68 3.77 -15.70
N TYR A 579 -12.22 3.20 -16.78
CA TYR A 579 -13.64 3.31 -17.13
C TYR A 579 -14.53 2.76 -16.01
N SER A 580 -14.18 1.59 -15.47
CA SER A 580 -14.92 0.94 -14.39
C SER A 580 -14.89 1.79 -13.11
N ALA A 581 -13.72 2.28 -12.72
CA ALA A 581 -13.54 3.15 -11.55
C ALA A 581 -14.36 4.45 -11.67
N ILE A 582 -14.23 5.15 -12.80
CA ILE A 582 -14.92 6.42 -13.06
C ILE A 582 -16.43 6.22 -13.10
N THR A 583 -16.92 5.20 -13.79
CA THR A 583 -18.36 4.91 -13.89
C THR A 583 -18.94 4.58 -12.51
N SER A 584 -18.23 3.78 -11.72
CA SER A 584 -18.67 3.36 -10.38
C SER A 584 -18.75 4.55 -9.43
N ALA A 585 -17.70 5.37 -9.39
CA ALA A 585 -17.66 6.58 -8.56
C ALA A 585 -18.70 7.61 -9.02
N GLN A 586 -18.87 7.81 -10.32
CA GLN A 586 -19.87 8.72 -10.88
C GLN A 586 -21.28 8.34 -10.46
N GLN A 587 -21.66 7.07 -10.59
CA GLN A 587 -23.00 6.61 -10.22
C GLN A 587 -23.24 6.69 -8.70
N ALA A 588 -22.26 6.28 -7.89
CA ALA A 588 -22.34 6.38 -6.44
C ALA A 588 -22.50 7.84 -5.98
N TYR A 589 -21.65 8.74 -6.48
CA TYR A 589 -21.68 10.15 -6.11
C TYR A 589 -22.98 10.84 -6.57
N THR A 590 -23.44 10.55 -7.79
CA THR A 590 -24.72 11.08 -8.30
C THR A 590 -25.90 10.59 -7.46
N THR A 591 -25.86 9.35 -7.00
CA THR A 591 -26.90 8.79 -6.11
C THR A 591 -26.96 9.52 -4.79
N GLU A 592 -25.81 9.80 -4.16
CA GLU A 592 -25.73 10.59 -2.93
C GLU A 592 -26.25 12.03 -3.12
N VAL A 593 -25.90 12.69 -4.22
CA VAL A 593 -26.39 14.05 -4.53
C VAL A 593 -27.91 14.05 -4.75
N VAL A 594 -28.46 13.05 -5.43
CA VAL A 594 -29.91 12.90 -5.62
C VAL A 594 -30.62 12.65 -4.29
N ASP A 595 -30.07 11.78 -3.42
CA ASP A 595 -30.60 11.59 -2.06
C ASP A 595 -30.60 12.92 -1.29
N HIS A 596 -29.50 13.67 -1.34
CA HIS A 596 -29.38 14.97 -0.69
C HIS A 596 -30.42 15.97 -1.23
N VAL A 597 -30.67 16.02 -2.54
CA VAL A 597 -31.67 16.92 -3.11
C VAL A 597 -33.10 16.58 -2.68
N ILE A 598 -33.43 15.28 -2.60
CA ILE A 598 -34.78 14.77 -2.31
C ILE A 598 -35.06 14.76 -0.80
N ASN A 599 -34.10 14.31 -0.01
CA ASN A 599 -34.24 14.04 1.42
C ASN A 599 -33.55 15.09 2.31
N GLY A 600 -32.65 15.89 1.75
CA GLY A 600 -31.99 16.99 2.46
C GLY A 600 -32.90 18.20 2.65
N GLY A 601 -32.67 18.94 3.73
CA GLY A 601 -33.31 20.23 3.95
C GLY A 601 -32.85 21.25 2.89
N SER A 602 -33.77 22.03 2.35
CA SER A 602 -33.44 23.09 1.39
C SER A 602 -34.35 24.30 1.56
N ASP A 603 -33.75 25.49 1.55
CA ASP A 603 -34.46 26.77 1.49
C ASP A 603 -34.75 27.21 0.05
N SER A 604 -34.43 26.36 -0.94
CA SER A 604 -34.63 26.68 -2.36
C SER A 604 -36.12 26.76 -2.71
N THR A 605 -36.49 27.79 -3.48
CA THR A 605 -37.84 27.93 -4.05
C THR A 605 -37.95 27.29 -5.43
N ALA A 606 -36.89 26.68 -5.96
CA ALA A 606 -36.92 25.95 -7.21
C ALA A 606 -37.73 24.66 -7.07
N SER A 607 -38.34 24.19 -8.16
CA SER A 607 -39.11 22.95 -8.14
C SER A 607 -38.20 21.74 -7.93
N LEU A 608 -38.68 20.75 -7.18
CA LEU A 608 -37.87 19.59 -6.79
C LEU A 608 -37.43 18.76 -8.01
N ASP A 609 -38.29 18.64 -9.02
CA ASP A 609 -37.99 17.97 -10.29
C ASP A 609 -36.86 18.67 -11.06
N GLY A 610 -36.86 20.01 -11.09
CA GLY A 610 -35.77 20.79 -11.68
C GLY A 610 -34.44 20.62 -10.93
N ARG A 611 -34.50 20.57 -9.60
CA ARG A 611 -33.31 20.30 -8.76
C ARG A 611 -32.77 18.89 -8.96
N VAL A 612 -33.65 17.88 -9.05
CA VAL A 612 -33.26 16.49 -9.36
C VAL A 612 -32.65 16.40 -10.76
N GLY A 613 -33.22 17.09 -11.75
CA GLY A 613 -32.63 17.18 -13.09
C GLY A 613 -31.21 17.75 -13.07
N ASN A 614 -30.98 18.82 -12.30
CA ASN A 614 -29.64 19.41 -12.14
C ASN A 614 -28.66 18.49 -11.41
N ALA A 615 -29.13 17.69 -10.44
CA ALA A 615 -28.31 16.74 -9.71
C ALA A 615 -27.77 15.61 -10.60
N VAL A 616 -28.57 15.10 -11.54
CA VAL A 616 -28.17 13.97 -12.40
C VAL A 616 -27.40 14.38 -13.65
N ALA A 617 -27.52 15.65 -14.07
CA ALA A 617 -26.98 16.11 -15.35
C ALA A 617 -25.46 15.97 -15.46
N PRO A 618 -24.63 16.41 -14.49
CA PRO A 618 -23.18 16.29 -14.60
C PRO A 618 -22.67 14.86 -14.66
N GLY A 619 -23.18 13.99 -13.79
CA GLY A 619 -22.83 12.57 -13.82
C GLY A 619 -23.19 11.91 -15.15
N SER A 620 -24.34 12.27 -15.72
CA SER A 620 -24.77 11.76 -17.02
C SER A 620 -23.92 12.29 -18.19
N ALA A 621 -23.43 13.54 -18.11
CA ALA A 621 -22.47 14.07 -19.08
C ALA A 621 -21.13 13.33 -19.04
N ILE A 622 -20.61 13.02 -17.85
CA ILE A 622 -19.44 12.15 -17.71
C ILE A 622 -19.72 10.79 -18.35
N ALA A 623 -20.84 10.14 -18.03
CA ALA A 623 -21.22 8.86 -18.65
C ALA A 623 -21.30 8.93 -20.19
N GLY A 624 -21.66 10.10 -20.75
CA GLY A 624 -21.59 10.41 -22.18
C GLY A 624 -20.17 10.35 -22.73
N ILE A 625 -19.24 11.08 -22.12
CA ILE A 625 -17.81 11.08 -22.47
C ILE A 625 -17.24 9.66 -22.39
N MET A 626 -17.53 8.94 -21.30
CA MET A 626 -17.05 7.57 -21.10
C MET A 626 -17.59 6.61 -22.18
N SER A 627 -18.85 6.77 -22.59
CA SER A 627 -19.44 5.94 -23.66
C SER A 627 -18.73 6.15 -25.00
N ASP A 628 -18.33 7.39 -25.30
CA ASP A 628 -17.56 7.73 -26.51
C ASP A 628 -16.13 7.17 -26.40
N ALA A 629 -15.48 7.35 -25.25
CA ALA A 629 -14.14 6.81 -24.98
C ALA A 629 -14.08 5.28 -25.14
N ARG A 630 -15.06 4.54 -24.60
CA ARG A 630 -15.19 3.09 -24.81
C ARG A 630 -15.38 2.73 -26.28
N ALA A 631 -16.18 3.50 -27.02
CA ALA A 631 -16.37 3.27 -28.45
C ALA A 631 -15.08 3.50 -29.23
N ASN A 632 -14.32 4.55 -28.91
CA ASN A 632 -13.02 4.82 -29.54
C ASN A 632 -12.02 3.71 -29.23
N ALA A 633 -11.92 3.26 -27.97
CA ALA A 633 -11.04 2.16 -27.58
C ALA A 633 -11.31 0.86 -28.36
N ILE A 634 -12.58 0.51 -28.56
CA ILE A 634 -12.99 -0.74 -29.22
C ILE A 634 -12.90 -0.65 -30.75
N TYR A 635 -13.37 0.45 -31.34
CA TYR A 635 -13.60 0.54 -32.79
C TYR A 635 -12.65 1.47 -33.54
N GLU A 636 -12.05 2.45 -32.88
CA GLU A 636 -11.13 3.40 -33.52
C GLU A 636 -9.68 3.02 -33.25
N TYR A 637 -9.31 2.82 -31.99
CA TYR A 637 -7.93 2.56 -31.56
C TYR A 637 -7.61 1.07 -31.39
N HIS A 638 -8.62 0.19 -31.36
CA HIS A 638 -8.47 -1.26 -31.19
C HIS A 638 -7.63 -1.67 -29.97
N THR A 639 -7.73 -0.91 -28.87
CA THR A 639 -6.92 -1.09 -27.66
C THR A 639 -7.58 -1.98 -26.61
N ALA A 640 -8.90 -2.19 -26.71
CA ALA A 640 -9.67 -2.97 -25.75
C ALA A 640 -10.89 -3.62 -26.41
N SER A 641 -11.51 -4.55 -25.69
CA SER A 641 -12.68 -5.32 -26.09
C SER A 641 -13.81 -5.21 -25.09
N ASP A 642 -15.04 -5.54 -25.50
CA ASP A 642 -16.18 -5.61 -24.58
C ASP A 642 -15.94 -6.54 -23.39
N THR A 643 -15.20 -7.64 -23.60
CA THR A 643 -14.86 -8.59 -22.54
C THR A 643 -14.00 -7.93 -21.48
N GLU A 644 -12.98 -7.16 -21.86
CA GLU A 644 -12.09 -6.48 -20.91
C GLU A 644 -12.84 -5.42 -20.09
N PHE A 645 -13.72 -4.62 -20.72
CA PHE A 645 -14.60 -3.70 -19.97
C PHE A 645 -15.54 -4.44 -19.01
N ASN A 646 -16.07 -5.60 -19.40
CA ASN A 646 -16.92 -6.41 -18.54
C ASN A 646 -16.13 -7.02 -17.36
N GLU A 647 -14.91 -7.48 -17.60
CA GLU A 647 -14.04 -8.06 -16.56
C GLU A 647 -13.60 -7.01 -15.54
N ALA A 648 -13.25 -5.79 -16.00
CA ALA A 648 -12.93 -4.65 -15.13
C ALA A 648 -14.11 -4.24 -14.22
N ALA A 649 -15.36 -4.58 -14.59
CA ALA A 649 -16.55 -4.31 -13.79
C ALA A 649 -16.64 -5.14 -12.49
N ALA A 650 -15.84 -6.21 -12.38
CA ALA A 650 -15.89 -7.13 -11.25
C ALA A 650 -15.32 -6.54 -9.95
N ASP A 651 -14.41 -5.55 -10.03
CA ASP A 651 -13.66 -5.00 -8.89
C ASP A 651 -14.06 -3.55 -8.50
N LYS A 652 -15.37 -3.27 -8.57
CA LYS A 652 -15.93 -1.90 -8.43
C LYS A 652 -16.40 -1.52 -7.03
N GLN A 653 -16.57 -2.50 -6.14
CA GLN A 653 -17.19 -2.27 -4.82
C GLN A 653 -16.38 -1.25 -4.00
N LYS A 654 -15.05 -1.28 -4.12
CA LYS A 654 -14.16 -0.36 -3.42
C LYS A 654 -14.51 1.10 -3.67
N TRP A 655 -14.84 1.48 -4.90
CA TRP A 655 -15.16 2.86 -5.26
C TRP A 655 -16.54 3.29 -4.77
N VAL A 656 -17.52 2.38 -4.78
CA VAL A 656 -18.84 2.64 -4.18
C VAL A 656 -18.70 2.90 -2.68
N ASP A 657 -18.02 1.99 -1.97
CA ASP A 657 -17.83 2.09 -0.53
C ASP A 657 -17.00 3.33 -0.15
N ARG A 658 -15.98 3.67 -0.95
CA ARG A 658 -15.16 4.86 -0.76
C ARG A 658 -15.96 6.16 -0.91
N ILE A 659 -16.77 6.29 -1.96
CA ILE A 659 -17.63 7.47 -2.17
C ILE A 659 -18.69 7.60 -1.08
N LEU A 660 -19.35 6.50 -0.71
CA LEU A 660 -20.31 6.50 0.40
C LEU A 660 -19.63 6.86 1.74
N GLY A 661 -18.38 6.42 1.92
CA GLY A 661 -17.56 6.71 3.10
C GLY A 661 -17.12 8.18 3.21
N MET A 662 -16.98 8.91 2.09
CA MET A 662 -16.67 10.35 2.11
C MET A 662 -17.79 11.16 2.76
N GLY A 663 -19.05 10.79 2.49
CA GLY A 663 -20.24 11.44 3.03
C GLY A 663 -20.46 12.88 2.56
N ILE A 664 -21.68 13.21 2.14
CA ILE A 664 -22.07 14.61 1.93
C ILE A 664 -22.30 15.25 3.32
N GLU A 665 -21.26 15.86 3.89
CA GLU A 665 -21.30 16.57 5.18
C GLU A 665 -22.29 17.75 5.13
N LYS A 666 -23.58 17.52 5.41
CA LYS A 666 -24.53 18.46 6.06
C LYS A 666 -25.89 17.79 6.34
N VAL A 667 -26.45 18.13 7.50
CA VAL A 667 -27.74 17.72 8.10
C VAL A 667 -27.60 16.46 8.99
N GLY A 668 -27.37 16.60 10.30
CA GLY A 668 -28.34 17.17 11.23
C GLY A 668 -29.45 16.15 11.53
N GLU A 669 -29.28 15.34 12.58
CA GLU A 669 -30.28 14.39 13.09
C GLU A 669 -30.81 13.32 12.10
N ARG A 670 -29.92 12.44 11.59
CA ARG A 670 -30.30 11.02 11.46
C ARG A 670 -29.73 10.29 12.68
N ILE A 671 -30.61 9.66 13.45
CA ILE A 671 -30.28 8.94 14.69
C ILE A 671 -29.17 7.93 14.41
N PRO A 672 -28.02 7.98 15.11
CA PRO A 672 -27.04 6.92 15.05
C PRO A 672 -27.63 5.71 15.78
N ILE A 673 -28.28 4.82 15.04
CA ILE A 673 -28.48 3.46 15.54
C ILE A 673 -27.12 2.79 15.39
N ALA A 674 -26.45 2.62 16.52
CA ALA A 674 -25.21 1.87 16.61
C ALA A 674 -25.29 0.56 15.81
N GLY A 675 -24.41 0.39 14.83
CA GLY A 675 -24.09 -0.91 14.23
C GLY A 675 -24.79 -1.32 12.93
N ALA A 676 -25.52 -0.43 12.24
CA ALA A 676 -26.04 -0.71 10.89
C ALA A 676 -25.46 0.31 9.90
N PRO A 677 -24.49 -0.06 9.03
CA PRO A 677 -24.02 0.79 7.96
C PRO A 677 -25.08 0.92 6.85
N LEU A 678 -24.76 1.75 5.86
CA LEU A 678 -25.45 2.09 4.61
C LEU A 678 -25.91 0.92 3.68
N GLU A 679 -26.13 -0.29 4.19
CA GLU A 679 -26.41 -1.52 3.40
C GLU A 679 -27.54 -1.38 2.38
N TRP A 680 -28.55 -0.53 2.61
CA TRP A 680 -29.75 -0.47 1.76
C TRP A 680 -29.51 0.13 0.36
N ALA A 681 -28.42 0.90 0.14
CA ALA A 681 -28.14 1.53 -1.15
C ALA A 681 -26.99 0.87 -1.94
N SER A 682 -26.07 0.17 -1.28
CA SER A 682 -24.87 -0.38 -1.92
C SER A 682 -25.22 -1.49 -2.93
N GLU A 683 -26.10 -2.44 -2.57
CA GLU A 683 -26.51 -3.53 -3.47
C GLU A 683 -27.20 -3.01 -4.75
N ASP A 684 -28.15 -2.07 -4.62
CA ASP A 684 -28.88 -1.50 -5.76
C ASP A 684 -27.96 -0.66 -6.68
N ILE A 685 -27.01 0.08 -6.10
CA ILE A 685 -25.99 0.83 -6.86
C ILE A 685 -25.07 -0.16 -7.59
N GLN A 686 -24.61 -1.22 -6.92
CA GLN A 686 -23.76 -2.24 -7.52
C GLN A 686 -24.44 -2.95 -8.70
N GLU A 687 -25.72 -3.31 -8.55
CA GLU A 687 -26.52 -3.93 -9.62
C GLU A 687 -26.67 -2.96 -10.81
N SER A 688 -26.97 -1.69 -10.55
CA SER A 688 -27.04 -0.64 -11.57
C SER A 688 -25.72 -0.51 -12.32
N ILE A 689 -24.59 -0.43 -11.61
CA ILE A 689 -23.28 -0.34 -12.24
C ILE A 689 -23.01 -1.59 -13.07
N MET A 690 -23.36 -2.78 -12.58
CA MET A 690 -23.12 -4.03 -13.32
C MET A 690 -23.84 -4.01 -14.66
N LYS A 691 -25.13 -3.68 -14.63
CA LYS A 691 -25.95 -3.53 -15.83
C LYS A 691 -25.43 -2.44 -16.78
N SER A 692 -24.83 -1.39 -16.25
CA SER A 692 -24.30 -0.30 -17.07
C SER A 692 -23.02 -0.66 -17.83
N ILE A 693 -22.20 -1.56 -17.26
CA ILE A 693 -20.91 -1.95 -17.83
C ILE A 693 -21.03 -3.24 -18.67
N GLU A 694 -21.71 -4.28 -18.14
CA GLU A 694 -21.83 -5.60 -18.76
C GLU A 694 -22.53 -5.56 -20.13
N LYS A 695 -21.91 -6.24 -21.11
CA LYS A 695 -22.44 -6.44 -22.47
C LYS A 695 -22.46 -7.90 -22.88
N ASP A 696 -23.51 -8.29 -23.61
CA ASP A 696 -23.57 -9.59 -24.28
C ASP A 696 -22.64 -9.57 -25.52
N THR A 697 -21.60 -10.40 -25.52
CA THR A 697 -20.57 -10.47 -26.57
C THR A 697 -20.94 -11.41 -27.72
N ALA A 698 -22.15 -12.00 -27.71
CA ALA A 698 -22.51 -13.12 -28.59
C ALA A 698 -23.05 -12.76 -29.99
N THR A 699 -23.15 -11.48 -30.37
CA THR A 699 -23.69 -11.07 -31.69
C THR A 699 -22.67 -10.31 -32.53
N GLU A 700 -22.19 -10.96 -33.59
CA GLU A 700 -21.43 -10.36 -34.71
C GLU A 700 -22.40 -9.63 -35.66
N ALA A 701 -22.34 -8.28 -35.78
CA ALA A 701 -22.73 -7.57 -37.01
C ALA A 701 -22.46 -6.05 -36.95
N GLU A 702 -21.40 -5.60 -37.64
CA GLU A 702 -21.15 -4.36 -38.44
C GLU A 702 -22.08 -3.10 -38.36
N GLN A 703 -22.81 -2.83 -37.28
CA GLN A 703 -23.51 -1.55 -37.00
C GLN A 703 -23.19 -0.98 -35.61
N GLU A 704 -21.98 -1.24 -35.10
CA GLU A 704 -21.83 -1.42 -33.64
C GLU A 704 -21.52 -0.15 -32.83
N ALA A 705 -20.93 0.92 -33.36
CA ALA A 705 -20.67 2.13 -32.54
C ALA A 705 -21.95 2.88 -32.11
N GLY A 706 -22.94 3.00 -33.01
CA GLY A 706 -24.21 3.69 -32.74
C GLY A 706 -25.13 2.92 -31.77
N GLU A 707 -25.05 1.59 -31.79
CA GLU A 707 -25.74 0.72 -30.83
C GLU A 707 -25.13 0.87 -29.43
N LYS A 708 -23.79 0.81 -29.31
CA LYS A 708 -23.09 1.03 -28.03
C LYS A 708 -23.39 2.38 -27.40
N TYR A 709 -23.42 3.44 -28.20
CA TYR A 709 -23.82 4.76 -27.75
C TYR A 709 -25.26 4.79 -27.19
N THR A 710 -26.21 4.13 -27.88
CA THR A 710 -27.62 4.06 -27.45
C THR A 710 -27.78 3.29 -26.14
N GLU A 711 -27.00 2.23 -25.96
CA GLU A 711 -26.99 1.44 -24.74
C GLU A 711 -26.36 2.20 -23.57
N GLY A 712 -25.22 2.87 -23.77
CA GLY A 712 -24.59 3.73 -22.76
C GLY A 712 -25.55 4.84 -22.28
N ARG A 713 -26.28 5.43 -23.21
CA ARG A 713 -27.34 6.40 -22.90
C ARG A 713 -28.47 5.81 -22.08
N SER A 714 -28.90 4.59 -22.42
CA SER A 714 -29.95 3.88 -21.68
C SER A 714 -29.49 3.53 -20.27
N ALA A 715 -28.25 3.09 -20.11
CA ALA A 715 -27.64 2.83 -18.81
C ALA A 715 -27.55 4.08 -17.93
N ALA A 716 -27.14 5.22 -18.48
CA ALA A 716 -27.12 6.49 -17.75
C ALA A 716 -28.53 6.93 -17.30
N VAL A 717 -29.54 6.74 -18.15
CA VAL A 717 -30.95 6.97 -17.81
C VAL A 717 -31.43 6.04 -16.69
N ASP A 718 -31.14 4.75 -16.79
CA ASP A 718 -31.57 3.74 -15.83
C ASP A 718 -30.92 3.96 -14.46
N SER A 719 -29.64 4.34 -14.45
CA SER A 719 -28.88 4.73 -13.25
C SER A 719 -29.48 5.98 -12.60
N ALA A 720 -29.79 7.02 -13.38
CA ALA A 720 -30.44 8.23 -12.87
C ALA A 720 -31.84 7.96 -12.29
N GLU A 721 -32.63 7.08 -12.92
CA GLU A 721 -33.91 6.64 -12.35
C GLU A 721 -33.72 5.79 -11.09
N ALA A 722 -32.68 4.95 -11.03
CA ALA A 722 -32.34 4.15 -9.85
C ALA A 722 -31.97 5.04 -8.65
N ALA A 723 -31.13 6.05 -8.86
CA ALA A 723 -30.81 7.04 -7.82
C ALA A 723 -32.06 7.69 -7.21
N VAL A 724 -33.03 8.09 -8.05
CA VAL A 724 -34.32 8.63 -7.57
C VAL A 724 -35.13 7.57 -6.84
N ARG A 725 -35.20 6.33 -7.34
CA ARG A 725 -35.91 5.23 -6.65
C ARG A 725 -35.32 4.99 -5.26
N ASN A 726 -34.00 4.94 -5.16
CA ASN A 726 -33.28 4.71 -3.91
C ASN A 726 -33.59 5.81 -2.90
N ALA A 727 -33.46 7.08 -3.29
CA ALA A 727 -33.82 8.22 -2.45
C ALA A 727 -35.29 8.19 -1.96
N LEU A 728 -36.20 7.55 -2.72
CA LEU A 728 -37.62 7.46 -2.37
C LEU A 728 -37.98 6.25 -1.49
N LEU A 729 -37.13 5.23 -1.36
CA LEU A 729 -37.44 3.97 -0.64
C LEU A 729 -37.93 4.20 0.80
N ASN A 730 -37.41 5.21 1.48
CA ASN A 730 -37.75 5.57 2.86
C ASN A 730 -38.46 6.93 2.99
N ASN A 731 -38.84 7.57 1.86
CA ASN A 731 -39.47 8.88 1.87
C ASN A 731 -41.00 8.76 1.99
N GLN A 732 -41.55 9.12 3.16
CA GLN A 732 -43.00 9.06 3.42
C GLN A 732 -43.76 10.33 3.01
N HIS A 733 -43.06 11.35 2.50
CA HIS A 733 -43.63 12.67 2.21
C HIS A 733 -43.93 12.89 0.72
N ILE A 734 -43.33 12.11 -0.16
CA ILE A 734 -43.51 12.18 -1.61
C ILE A 734 -44.55 11.14 -2.04
N ASN A 735 -45.59 11.59 -2.76
CA ASN A 735 -46.61 10.71 -3.31
C ASN A 735 -46.17 10.09 -4.65
N SER A 736 -46.92 9.09 -5.15
CA SER A 736 -46.60 8.38 -6.40
C SER A 736 -46.51 9.29 -7.62
N ASP A 737 -47.38 10.29 -7.74
CA ASP A 737 -47.42 11.17 -8.92
C ASP A 737 -46.18 12.06 -8.94
N THR A 738 -45.79 12.62 -7.79
CA THR A 738 -44.55 13.37 -7.63
C THR A 738 -43.33 12.49 -7.85
N ALA A 739 -43.32 11.26 -7.32
CA ALA A 739 -42.23 10.31 -7.57
C ALA A 739 -42.04 10.01 -9.07
N ASP A 740 -43.15 9.87 -9.81
CA ASP A 740 -43.13 9.71 -11.26
C ASP A 740 -42.60 10.95 -11.99
N ASP A 741 -42.94 12.15 -11.52
CA ASP A 741 -42.41 13.40 -12.06
C ASP A 741 -40.88 13.53 -11.83
N LEU A 742 -40.39 13.18 -10.63
CA LEU A 742 -38.96 13.21 -10.34
C LEU A 742 -38.18 12.22 -11.22
N ARG A 743 -38.70 11.00 -11.40
CA ARG A 743 -38.08 10.01 -12.31
C ARG A 743 -38.11 10.47 -13.76
N ARG A 744 -39.22 11.07 -14.22
CA ARG A 744 -39.31 11.68 -15.57
C ARG A 744 -38.26 12.77 -15.75
N ALA A 745 -38.10 13.65 -14.77
CA ALA A 745 -37.12 14.73 -14.81
C ALA A 745 -35.69 14.19 -14.86
N ALA A 746 -35.36 13.23 -13.99
CA ALA A 746 -34.05 12.57 -13.97
C ALA A 746 -33.75 11.91 -15.33
N ARG A 747 -34.68 11.11 -15.87
CA ARG A 747 -34.54 10.48 -17.19
C ARG A 747 -34.30 11.50 -18.31
N THR A 748 -35.09 12.58 -18.35
CA THR A 748 -34.95 13.59 -19.41
C THR A 748 -33.63 14.32 -19.30
N ALA A 749 -33.23 14.73 -18.09
CA ALA A 749 -31.95 15.40 -17.87
C ALA A 749 -30.76 14.48 -18.19
N ALA A 750 -30.79 13.23 -17.73
CA ALA A 750 -29.74 12.24 -18.00
C ALA A 750 -29.59 11.97 -19.48
N GLY A 751 -30.70 11.73 -20.19
CA GLY A 751 -30.67 11.45 -21.62
C GLY A 751 -30.23 12.62 -22.50
N ILE A 752 -30.39 13.88 -22.06
CA ILE A 752 -29.87 15.06 -22.76
C ILE A 752 -28.38 15.22 -22.45
N SER A 753 -28.03 15.20 -21.16
CA SER A 753 -26.66 15.47 -20.69
C SER A 753 -25.67 14.40 -21.17
N HIS A 754 -26.09 13.13 -21.26
CA HIS A 754 -25.29 12.07 -21.87
C HIS A 754 -24.93 12.37 -23.32
N THR A 755 -25.89 12.90 -24.09
CA THR A 755 -25.64 13.32 -25.48
C THR A 755 -24.69 14.52 -25.55
N ASP A 756 -24.87 15.51 -24.66
CA ASP A 756 -23.98 16.67 -24.59
C ASP A 756 -22.54 16.23 -24.27
N GLY A 757 -22.36 15.33 -23.30
CA GLY A 757 -21.05 14.82 -22.90
C GLY A 757 -20.33 14.06 -24.01
N ALA A 758 -21.01 13.14 -24.69
CA ALA A 758 -20.43 12.44 -25.84
C ALA A 758 -20.02 13.41 -26.96
N GLN A 759 -20.85 14.41 -27.24
CA GLN A 759 -20.52 15.44 -28.22
C GLN A 759 -19.29 16.27 -27.81
N TRP A 760 -19.12 16.60 -26.53
CA TRP A 760 -17.93 17.33 -26.06
C TRP A 760 -16.65 16.57 -26.35
N ASN A 761 -16.66 15.23 -26.22
CA ASN A 761 -15.51 14.39 -26.51
C ASN A 761 -15.20 14.35 -28.02
N SER A 762 -16.21 14.05 -28.85
CA SER A 762 -15.99 13.97 -30.31
C SER A 762 -15.59 15.31 -30.95
N GLU A 763 -16.06 16.44 -30.40
CA GLU A 763 -15.63 17.78 -30.84
C GLU A 763 -14.21 18.13 -30.41
N SER A 764 -13.68 17.50 -29.36
CA SER A 764 -12.31 17.70 -28.94
C SER A 764 -11.29 16.88 -29.73
N ASP A 765 -11.69 15.72 -30.27
CA ASP A 765 -10.82 14.85 -31.07
C ASP A 765 -10.61 15.35 -32.51
N SER A 766 -11.44 16.31 -32.96
CA SER A 766 -11.45 16.83 -34.34
C SER A 766 -10.56 18.06 -34.60
N LYS A 767 -9.58 18.33 -33.73
CA LYS A 767 -8.58 19.41 -33.88
C LYS A 767 -7.18 18.93 -33.57
#